data_AF-A0AAN7P7N9-F1
#
_entry.id   AF-A0AAN7P7N9-F1
#
_cell.length_a   1.000
_cell.length_b   1.000
_cell.length_c   1.000
_cell.angle_alpha   90.00
_cell.angle_beta   90.00
_cell.angle_gamma   90.00
#
_symmetry.space_group_name_H-M   'P 1'
#
loop_
_entity.id
_entity.type
_entity.pdbx_description
1 polymer ?
#
loop_
_entity_poly.entity_id
_entity_poly.type
_entity_poly.pdbx_seq_one_letter_code
_entity_poly.pdbx_strand_id
1 'polypeptide(L)'
;MLNLNIGILGHVDSGKTTLAKALSQVASTAAFDKNPQSKERGITLDLGFSSFTVSTPEHLKTKESSEEIQFTLVDCPGHASLLRTIIGGAQIIDFILLVIDITKGIQTQTAECIVIGEITCKHLIVILNKIDLIEESVRARQIEKMTKHLKKSLSSTNFADSSIVAISAHTKAEESIGISDLITKITELAFYPKRFNDRPFVLAVDHCFSIKGKGTILTGTILQGSIKVGDEIELPSINTIKMVKSIQMFRQSVSSGSAGDRIGVRVTQFDSKLMERGIACKLGYAYYIYCGIMSVNKIKYFKGDISSKSKFHITIGYETVLATVTCFSCENDNFDIADQFKYLDKLRDVEETGIKEYLLLEFEKPVLVLENTKLIGSKLDVDKYSHNCRLAFWGCLLSNCRDKDFKQNYLSKVKIYKEKSKVGKIDQILNEHLIIVKNLVKKETNLECYKDLEVTLSTGEKGIIQGTFGKSGKVKVCMNDGLIHCEKKNTESNNVTVTLFLFNFFYKLSEDSVIMTRRIIWQLSTRLYSTDRSFSTAIFPSLLEDYQEETIHDAVPKPYSEIPGPKKLPIIGNTWRFAPVIGQYKITELDKLMWALWKNYGKIVKVGGLIGHPDLLFVFDGDEIKKVFRREEDMPRRPSMPSLHYYKEILQKEFFDGNAGVIGIHGPKWDEFRRQVQQIVLPPSTAKKYIQPLNTIAGEFLQKMEESLNENQELPDNFLYEIYKWALESVARVSLDTRLGCLDANLDKNSESQNIINSINTFFWNVAEVELKMPIWKIYQNKAFKKYIAALEDFRILCMKHITKTLEDTSKLQHKKEEDISIVERIFEKTGNSKIAAVLALDLMLVGVDTTSIALASTMYQLSQNPDKQQKVFEELQSVLPNPKSDVDNMAQENLHYLKACIKETLRMYPVIIGNGRSLNSDAVIGGYKVPKGTHVIFPHLVVSNIEEYFDKPNEFIPERWLKTEMHSNNCPMKYKKIHPFVTLPFGYGRRACLGRRFAEMELQILLAKIFRKYKVEYNYGPLTYEITPTYVPKEPLKFKLTLR
;
A
#
# COMPACT_ATOMS: atom_id res chain seq x y z
N MET A 1 -35.07 27.74 15.68
CA MET A 1 -33.81 27.43 16.41
C MET A 1 -32.71 27.34 15.37
N LEU A 2 -31.62 28.10 15.54
CA LEU A 2 -30.45 28.03 14.64
C LEU A 2 -29.55 26.86 15.07
N ASN A 3 -29.14 26.00 14.13
CA ASN A 3 -28.17 24.93 14.39
C ASN A 3 -26.82 25.21 13.71
N LEU A 4 -25.74 25.09 14.51
CA LEU A 4 -24.35 25.19 14.07
C LEU A 4 -23.62 23.89 14.38
N ASN A 5 -22.93 23.32 13.39
CA ASN A 5 -22.18 22.09 13.55
C ASN A 5 -20.71 22.38 13.86
N ILE A 6 -20.24 21.95 15.02
CA ILE A 6 -18.87 22.17 15.51
C ILE A 6 -18.08 20.87 15.39
N GLY A 7 -16.98 20.90 14.65
CA GLY A 7 -16.07 19.76 14.55
C GLY A 7 -15.06 19.73 15.68
N ILE A 8 -14.94 18.62 16.40
CA ILE A 8 -13.87 18.43 17.39
C ILE A 8 -12.78 17.57 16.75
N LEU A 9 -11.66 18.20 16.40
CA LEU A 9 -10.54 17.57 15.68
C LEU A 9 -9.26 17.64 16.52
N GLY A 10 -8.29 16.76 16.25
CA GLY A 10 -7.05 16.68 17.03
C GLY A 10 -6.45 15.27 17.10
N HIS A 11 -5.22 15.17 17.58
CA HIS A 11 -4.47 13.92 17.66
C HIS A 11 -5.13 12.86 18.56
N VAL A 12 -4.71 11.59 18.44
CA VAL A 12 -5.11 10.52 19.38
C VAL A 12 -4.80 10.95 20.82
N ASP A 13 -5.70 10.66 21.77
CA ASP A 13 -5.55 11.00 23.19
C ASP A 13 -5.41 12.49 23.55
N SER A 14 -5.70 13.42 22.63
CA SER A 14 -5.77 14.86 22.92
C SER A 14 -6.95 15.24 23.83
N GLY A 15 -7.91 14.33 24.03
CA GLY A 15 -9.08 14.53 24.89
C GLY A 15 -10.35 15.02 24.18
N LYS A 16 -10.46 14.81 22.85
CA LYS A 16 -11.64 15.20 22.04
C LYS A 16 -12.98 14.72 22.60
N THR A 17 -13.12 13.42 22.84
CA THR A 17 -14.37 12.82 23.36
C THR A 17 -14.66 13.25 24.79
N THR A 18 -13.63 13.46 25.60
CA THR A 18 -13.78 14.00 26.97
C THR A 18 -14.30 15.43 26.92
N LEU A 19 -13.76 16.26 26.04
CA LEU A 19 -14.26 17.61 25.78
C LEU A 19 -15.69 17.59 25.25
N ALA A 20 -16.00 16.71 24.30
CA ALA A 20 -17.35 16.57 23.77
C ALA A 20 -18.35 16.26 24.89
N LYS A 21 -18.00 15.31 25.79
CA LYS A 21 -18.81 14.99 26.98
C LYS A 21 -18.98 16.18 27.92
N ALA A 22 -17.91 16.92 28.20
CA ALA A 22 -17.93 18.07 29.10
C ALA A 22 -18.84 19.21 28.57
N LEU A 23 -18.96 19.36 27.25
CA LEU A 23 -19.79 20.38 26.61
C LEU A 23 -21.26 19.94 26.40
N SER A 24 -21.55 18.65 26.39
CA SER A 24 -22.85 18.15 25.91
C SER A 24 -23.97 18.20 26.94
N GLN A 25 -25.16 18.64 26.51
CA GLN A 25 -26.43 18.50 27.25
C GLN A 25 -27.28 17.34 26.71
N VAL A 26 -27.29 17.12 25.40
CA VAL A 26 -28.10 16.09 24.73
C VAL A 26 -27.21 15.19 23.86
N ALA A 27 -27.38 13.87 23.98
CA ALA A 27 -26.67 12.87 23.17
C ALA A 27 -27.52 12.34 22.00
N SER A 28 -26.93 12.23 20.82
CA SER A 28 -27.57 11.69 19.60
C SER A 28 -27.17 10.23 19.32
N THR A 29 -27.41 9.74 18.10
CA THR A 29 -26.99 8.41 17.63
C THR A 29 -25.46 8.27 17.69
N ALA A 30 -24.97 7.11 18.14
CA ALA A 30 -23.55 6.78 18.28
C ALA A 30 -22.67 7.72 19.15
N ALA A 31 -23.29 8.63 19.93
CA ALA A 31 -22.57 9.51 20.84
C ALA A 31 -21.68 8.74 21.84
N PHE A 32 -20.48 9.26 22.07
CA PHE A 32 -19.56 8.83 23.13
C PHE A 32 -19.10 7.37 23.06
N ASP A 33 -18.97 6.81 21.85
CA ASP A 33 -18.39 5.50 21.59
C ASP A 33 -19.12 4.34 22.29
N LYS A 34 -20.32 3.99 21.77
CA LYS A 34 -21.11 2.85 22.26
C LYS A 34 -20.58 1.47 21.82
N ASN A 35 -19.68 1.40 20.84
CA ASN A 35 -19.14 0.17 20.31
C ASN A 35 -18.21 -0.51 21.35
N PRO A 36 -18.36 -1.82 21.63
CA PRO A 36 -17.47 -2.54 22.55
C PRO A 36 -15.97 -2.38 22.20
N GLN A 37 -15.63 -2.41 20.91
CA GLN A 37 -14.24 -2.21 20.43
C GLN A 37 -13.70 -0.80 20.68
N SER A 38 -14.54 0.24 20.61
CA SER A 38 -14.11 1.62 20.92
C SER A 38 -13.93 1.81 22.42
N LYS A 39 -14.77 1.16 23.24
CA LYS A 39 -14.65 1.18 24.71
C LYS A 39 -13.42 0.43 25.21
N GLU A 40 -13.15 -0.76 24.68
CA GLU A 40 -11.95 -1.55 25.04
C GLU A 40 -10.64 -0.85 24.66
N ARG A 41 -10.65 -0.08 23.56
CA ARG A 41 -9.45 0.59 23.03
C ARG A 41 -9.32 2.06 23.45
N GLY A 42 -10.33 2.64 24.09
CA GLY A 42 -10.36 4.05 24.47
C GLY A 42 -10.27 5.03 23.27
N ILE A 43 -10.68 4.62 22.07
CA ILE A 43 -10.57 5.44 20.85
C ILE A 43 -11.92 5.62 20.15
N THR A 44 -12.11 6.78 19.56
CA THR A 44 -13.24 7.09 18.69
C THR A 44 -13.04 6.47 17.31
N LEU A 45 -13.96 5.57 16.94
CA LEU A 45 -13.92 4.83 15.68
C LEU A 45 -14.84 5.42 14.60
N ASP A 46 -15.84 6.19 15.02
CA ASP A 46 -16.86 6.81 14.16
C ASP A 46 -17.13 8.26 14.59
N LEU A 47 -17.84 9.04 13.77
CA LEU A 47 -18.32 10.37 14.12
C LEU A 47 -19.32 10.27 15.28
N GLY A 48 -18.99 10.90 16.41
CA GLY A 48 -19.89 11.03 17.55
C GLY A 48 -20.70 12.32 17.46
N PHE A 49 -22.01 12.25 17.71
CA PHE A 49 -22.88 13.43 17.65
C PHE A 49 -23.54 13.73 18.98
N SER A 50 -23.40 14.97 19.43
CA SER A 50 -23.99 15.49 20.67
C SER A 50 -24.31 16.97 20.52
N SER A 51 -25.04 17.57 21.44
CA SER A 51 -25.37 18.99 21.36
C SER A 51 -25.53 19.67 22.71
N PHE A 52 -25.44 21.00 22.69
CA PHE A 52 -25.81 21.89 23.78
C PHE A 52 -26.44 23.16 23.22
N THR A 53 -27.26 23.84 24.03
CA THR A 53 -27.90 25.11 23.65
C THR A 53 -27.36 26.27 24.47
N VAL A 54 -27.33 27.45 23.84
CA VAL A 54 -27.05 28.73 24.50
C VAL A 54 -28.05 29.77 24.02
N SER A 55 -28.24 30.83 24.82
CA SER A 55 -29.02 31.99 24.41
C SER A 55 -28.35 32.70 23.23
N THR A 56 -29.14 33.20 22.28
CA THR A 56 -28.62 33.90 21.10
C THR A 56 -27.84 35.16 21.50
N PRO A 57 -26.56 35.31 21.09
CA PRO A 57 -25.73 36.46 21.42
C PRO A 57 -26.21 37.72 20.68
N GLU A 58 -25.91 38.89 21.25
CA GLU A 58 -26.44 40.17 20.76
C GLU A 58 -26.10 40.46 19.29
N HIS A 59 -24.92 40.07 18.82
CA HIS A 59 -24.51 40.28 17.43
C HIS A 59 -25.28 39.43 16.41
N LEU A 60 -26.04 38.43 16.87
CA LEU A 60 -26.92 37.60 16.03
C LEU A 60 -28.41 37.90 16.28
N LYS A 61 -28.76 38.73 17.26
CA LYS A 61 -30.16 39.09 17.52
C LYS A 61 -30.69 39.96 16.38
N THR A 62 -31.69 39.46 15.69
CA THR A 62 -32.45 40.17 14.65
C THR A 62 -33.95 40.04 14.94
N LYS A 63 -34.82 40.81 14.27
CA LYS A 63 -36.29 40.73 14.49
C LYS A 63 -36.88 39.34 14.24
N GLU A 64 -36.18 38.46 13.53
CA GLU A 64 -36.59 37.10 13.17
C GLU A 64 -35.68 36.00 13.75
N SER A 65 -34.70 36.35 14.61
CA SER A 65 -33.78 35.38 15.18
C SER A 65 -34.45 34.50 16.23
N SER A 66 -34.08 33.22 16.30
CA SER A 66 -34.50 32.34 17.39
C SER A 66 -33.93 32.78 18.74
N GLU A 67 -34.66 32.50 19.83
CA GLU A 67 -34.24 32.82 21.21
C GLU A 67 -32.98 32.06 21.63
N GLU A 68 -32.80 30.84 21.09
CA GLU A 68 -31.67 29.96 21.39
C GLU A 68 -30.93 29.50 20.12
N ILE A 69 -29.63 29.25 20.28
CA ILE A 69 -28.75 28.60 19.31
C ILE A 69 -28.39 27.22 19.82
N GLN A 70 -28.48 26.23 18.94
CA GLN A 70 -28.00 24.88 19.20
C GLN A 70 -26.65 24.66 18.53
N PHE A 71 -25.70 24.17 19.30
CA PHE A 71 -24.42 23.69 18.79
C PHE A 71 -24.42 22.17 18.75
N THR A 72 -24.32 21.60 17.56
CA THR A 72 -24.15 20.16 17.37
C THR A 72 -22.66 19.85 17.28
N LEU A 73 -22.13 19.16 18.27
CA LEU A 73 -20.76 18.68 18.32
C LEU A 73 -20.60 17.42 17.46
N VAL A 74 -19.61 17.44 16.58
CA VAL A 74 -19.17 16.35 15.71
C VAL A 74 -17.80 15.89 16.18
N ASP A 75 -17.78 14.89 17.06
CA ASP A 75 -16.56 14.28 17.59
C ASP A 75 -15.89 13.43 16.51
N CYS A 76 -14.74 13.87 16.03
CA CYS A 76 -14.03 13.21 14.93
C CYS A 76 -12.97 12.22 15.47
N PRO A 77 -12.78 11.07 14.81
CA PRO A 77 -11.77 10.11 15.21
C PRO A 77 -10.34 10.69 15.10
N GLY A 78 -9.46 10.36 16.05
CA GLY A 78 -8.07 10.85 16.05
C GLY A 78 -7.05 9.94 15.35
N HIS A 79 -7.42 8.68 15.07
CA HIS A 79 -6.48 7.68 14.58
C HIS A 79 -6.16 7.86 13.09
N ALA A 80 -4.89 7.75 12.71
CA ALA A 80 -4.41 8.03 11.36
C ALA A 80 -5.11 7.21 10.26
N SER A 81 -5.59 6.00 10.57
CA SER A 81 -6.33 5.16 9.61
C SER A 81 -7.76 5.62 9.33
N LEU A 82 -8.28 6.57 10.10
CA LEU A 82 -9.66 7.06 10.02
C LEU A 82 -9.75 8.44 9.34
N LEU A 83 -8.68 8.87 8.65
CA LEU A 83 -8.64 10.15 7.94
C LEU A 83 -9.80 10.32 6.94
N ARG A 84 -10.26 9.22 6.31
CA ARG A 84 -11.43 9.22 5.42
C ARG A 84 -12.71 9.64 6.14
N THR A 85 -12.90 9.17 7.38
CA THR A 85 -14.03 9.53 8.22
C THR A 85 -13.97 11.00 8.63
N ILE A 86 -12.77 11.51 8.95
CA ILE A 86 -12.56 12.93 9.29
C ILE A 86 -12.91 13.83 8.09
N ILE A 87 -12.46 13.46 6.88
CA ILE A 87 -12.78 14.24 5.66
C ILE A 87 -14.29 14.25 5.40
N GLY A 88 -14.97 13.11 5.53
CA GLY A 88 -16.42 13.04 5.38
C GLY A 88 -17.17 13.86 6.43
N GLY A 89 -16.70 13.86 7.69
CA GLY A 89 -17.25 14.70 8.76
C GLY A 89 -16.96 16.19 8.58
N ALA A 90 -15.81 16.56 8.03
CA ALA A 90 -15.43 17.96 7.85
C ALA A 90 -16.37 18.73 6.90
N GLN A 91 -17.08 18.04 6.01
CA GLN A 91 -18.05 18.66 5.10
C GLN A 91 -19.33 19.15 5.77
N ILE A 92 -19.67 18.61 6.94
CA ILE A 92 -20.87 19.01 7.69
C ILE A 92 -20.57 20.07 8.75
N ILE A 93 -19.29 20.43 8.94
CA ILE A 93 -18.80 21.28 10.02
C ILE A 93 -18.74 22.75 9.58
N ASP A 94 -19.32 23.64 10.39
CA ASP A 94 -19.30 25.09 10.18
C ASP A 94 -18.01 25.74 10.71
N PHE A 95 -17.53 25.28 11.87
CA PHE A 95 -16.23 25.67 12.42
C PHE A 95 -15.61 24.58 13.33
N ILE A 96 -14.30 24.67 13.53
CA ILE A 96 -13.50 23.60 14.15
C ILE A 96 -12.97 24.00 15.53
N LEU A 97 -13.04 23.07 16.48
CA LEU A 97 -12.27 23.04 17.71
C LEU A 97 -11.07 22.09 17.52
N LEU A 98 -9.86 22.66 17.44
CA LEU A 98 -8.63 21.89 17.31
C LEU A 98 -8.04 21.61 18.70
N VAL A 99 -8.22 20.40 19.20
CA VAL A 99 -7.77 19.96 20.52
C VAL A 99 -6.30 19.51 20.46
N ILE A 100 -5.47 20.13 21.27
CA ILE A 100 -4.04 19.89 21.38
C ILE A 100 -3.72 19.55 22.84
N ASP A 101 -3.01 18.44 23.04
CA ASP A 101 -2.42 18.12 24.33
C ASP A 101 -1.27 19.10 24.60
N ILE A 102 -1.40 19.96 25.60
CA ILE A 102 -0.42 21.00 25.90
C ILE A 102 0.97 20.43 26.20
N THR A 103 1.05 19.20 26.72
CA THR A 103 2.33 18.54 27.04
C THR A 103 3.06 18.05 25.79
N LYS A 104 2.35 17.84 24.68
CA LYS A 104 2.88 17.26 23.43
C LYS A 104 2.96 18.25 22.26
N GLY A 105 2.13 19.29 22.26
CA GLY A 105 2.09 20.29 21.18
C GLY A 105 1.57 19.75 19.85
N ILE A 106 2.04 20.31 18.72
CA ILE A 106 1.61 19.89 17.38
C ILE A 106 2.16 18.51 17.05
N GLN A 107 1.27 17.57 16.73
CA GLN A 107 1.60 16.22 16.27
C GLN A 107 1.17 16.03 14.80
N THR A 108 1.53 14.91 14.17
CA THR A 108 1.27 14.66 12.73
C THR A 108 -0.19 14.88 12.33
N GLN A 109 -1.13 14.32 13.09
CA GLN A 109 -2.57 14.44 12.84
C GLN A 109 -3.08 15.86 13.11
N THR A 110 -2.45 16.62 14.02
CA THR A 110 -2.80 18.03 14.24
C THR A 110 -2.57 18.83 12.95
N ALA A 111 -1.47 18.60 12.24
CA ALA A 111 -1.21 19.24 10.95
C ALA A 111 -2.23 18.82 9.88
N GLU A 112 -2.59 17.53 9.81
CA GLU A 112 -3.64 17.05 8.89
C GLU A 112 -5.00 17.69 9.20
N CYS A 113 -5.36 17.85 10.48
CA CYS A 113 -6.60 18.52 10.89
C CYS A 113 -6.61 20.01 10.55
N ILE A 114 -5.48 20.72 10.68
CA ILE A 114 -5.36 22.12 10.25
C ILE A 114 -5.63 22.23 8.75
N VAL A 115 -5.02 21.38 7.93
CA VAL A 115 -5.22 21.36 6.48
C VAL A 115 -6.67 21.05 6.11
N ILE A 116 -7.29 20.05 6.76
CA ILE A 116 -8.71 19.76 6.55
C ILE A 116 -9.55 20.98 6.88
N GLY A 117 -9.25 21.65 7.99
CA GLY A 117 -9.91 22.89 8.37
C GLY A 117 -9.79 23.97 7.30
N GLU A 118 -8.60 24.21 6.73
CA GLU A 118 -8.42 25.23 5.69
C GLU A 118 -9.27 24.94 4.44
N ILE A 119 -9.50 23.67 4.16
CA ILE A 119 -10.29 23.23 3.01
C ILE A 119 -11.80 23.40 3.28
N THR A 120 -12.24 23.14 4.50
CA THR A 120 -13.68 22.98 4.81
C THR A 120 -14.29 24.14 5.59
N CYS A 121 -13.55 24.83 6.45
CA CYS A 121 -14.11 25.74 7.44
C CYS A 121 -13.47 27.13 7.40
N LYS A 122 -14.22 28.14 7.85
CA LYS A 122 -13.74 29.53 7.94
C LYS A 122 -13.14 29.89 9.29
N HIS A 123 -13.65 29.27 10.36
CA HIS A 123 -13.27 29.61 11.73
C HIS A 123 -12.68 28.38 12.43
N LEU A 124 -11.65 28.63 13.24
CA LEU A 124 -10.97 27.62 14.05
C LEU A 124 -10.64 28.20 15.42
N ILE A 125 -10.93 27.43 16.48
CA ILE A 125 -10.49 27.69 17.85
C ILE A 125 -9.50 26.60 18.24
N VAL A 126 -8.30 26.99 18.68
CA VAL A 126 -7.33 26.04 19.22
C VAL A 126 -7.59 25.86 20.70
N ILE A 127 -7.63 24.61 21.14
CA ILE A 127 -7.83 24.24 22.53
C ILE A 127 -6.57 23.58 23.04
N LEU A 128 -5.92 24.21 24.02
CA LEU A 128 -4.83 23.63 24.80
C LEU A 128 -5.42 22.85 25.96
N ASN A 129 -5.59 21.54 25.78
CA ASN A 129 -6.18 20.65 26.77
C ASN A 129 -5.10 20.03 27.68
N LYS A 130 -5.53 19.52 28.84
CA LYS A 130 -4.71 18.88 29.87
C LYS A 130 -3.76 19.81 30.62
N ILE A 131 -4.20 21.04 30.90
CA ILE A 131 -3.39 21.99 31.67
C ILE A 131 -3.19 21.57 33.13
N ASP A 132 -4.03 20.68 33.64
CA ASP A 132 -3.94 20.05 34.95
C ASP A 132 -2.66 19.21 35.12
N LEU A 133 -2.16 18.61 34.05
CA LEU A 133 -0.90 17.85 34.05
C LEU A 133 0.35 18.74 34.20
N ILE A 134 0.19 20.06 34.07
CA ILE A 134 1.27 21.03 34.28
C ILE A 134 1.20 21.52 35.71
N GLU A 135 2.36 21.49 36.38
CA GLU A 135 2.55 22.05 37.71
C GLU A 135 2.11 23.52 37.77
N GLU A 136 1.32 23.86 38.78
CA GLU A 136 0.66 25.17 38.91
C GLU A 136 1.64 26.34 38.88
N SER A 137 2.84 26.16 39.46
CA SER A 137 3.92 27.15 39.52
C SER A 137 4.43 27.59 38.13
N VAL A 138 4.41 26.70 37.13
CA VAL A 138 4.93 26.96 35.77
C VAL A 138 3.86 26.99 34.69
N ARG A 139 2.60 26.68 35.03
CA ARG A 139 1.47 26.54 34.09
C ARG A 139 1.27 27.76 33.19
N ALA A 140 1.18 28.95 33.78
CA ALA A 140 0.96 30.19 33.02
C ALA A 140 2.06 30.43 31.97
N ARG A 141 3.32 30.21 32.36
CA ARG A 141 4.49 30.37 31.47
C ARG A 141 4.51 29.34 30.34
N GLN A 142 4.14 28.10 30.62
CA GLN A 142 4.06 27.06 29.58
C GLN A 142 2.92 27.31 28.58
N ILE A 143 1.75 27.74 29.07
CA ILE A 143 0.62 28.15 28.22
C ILE A 143 1.03 29.29 27.28
N GLU A 144 1.71 30.32 27.80
CA GLU A 144 2.16 31.45 26.99
C GLU A 144 3.17 31.00 25.90
N LYS A 145 4.13 30.15 26.28
CA LYS A 145 5.13 29.60 25.35
C LYS A 145 4.48 28.79 24.23
N MET A 146 3.53 27.90 24.57
CA MET A 146 2.83 27.08 23.58
C MET A 146 1.94 27.94 22.67
N THR A 147 1.21 28.92 23.23
CA THR A 147 0.39 29.88 22.48
C THR A 147 1.23 30.64 21.44
N LYS A 148 2.42 31.15 21.82
CA LYS A 148 3.34 31.82 20.88
C LYS A 148 3.80 30.88 19.76
N HIS A 149 4.11 29.63 20.09
CA HIS A 149 4.51 28.62 19.10
C HIS A 149 3.39 28.30 18.12
N LEU A 150 2.15 28.13 18.60
CA LEU A 150 0.98 27.85 17.77
C LEU A 150 0.62 29.01 16.85
N LYS A 151 0.63 30.25 17.36
CA LYS A 151 0.41 31.45 16.52
C LYS A 151 1.43 31.55 15.39
N LYS A 152 2.71 31.26 15.67
CA LYS A 152 3.74 31.21 14.63
C LYS A 152 3.44 30.13 13.58
N SER A 153 3.04 28.93 14.00
CA SER A 153 2.70 27.84 13.09
C SER A 153 1.44 28.10 12.24
N LEU A 154 0.45 28.81 12.78
CA LEU A 154 -0.78 29.17 12.07
C LEU A 154 -0.66 30.43 11.22
N SER A 155 0.41 31.22 11.37
CA SER A 155 0.59 32.49 10.63
C SER A 155 0.55 32.35 9.10
N SER A 156 0.93 31.19 8.56
CA SER A 156 0.91 30.91 7.12
C SER A 156 -0.38 30.26 6.61
N THR A 157 -1.41 30.19 7.46
CA THR A 157 -2.70 29.52 7.21
C THR A 157 -3.84 30.55 7.22
N ASN A 158 -5.03 30.14 6.77
CA ASN A 158 -6.25 30.95 6.91
C ASN A 158 -6.71 31.15 8.36
N PHE A 159 -5.98 30.58 9.33
CA PHE A 159 -6.27 30.58 10.76
C PHE A 159 -5.25 31.38 11.58
N ALA A 160 -4.54 32.33 10.96
CA ALA A 160 -3.56 33.17 11.64
C ALA A 160 -4.13 33.89 12.87
N ASP A 161 -5.40 34.34 12.78
CA ASP A 161 -6.11 35.08 13.84
C ASP A 161 -6.95 34.18 14.76
N SER A 162 -6.76 32.85 14.70
CA SER A 162 -7.53 31.91 15.52
C SER A 162 -7.32 32.13 17.01
N SER A 163 -8.43 32.05 17.75
CA SER A 163 -8.42 32.13 19.22
C SER A 163 -7.83 30.86 19.83
N ILE A 164 -7.08 31.01 20.93
CA ILE A 164 -6.46 29.91 21.66
C ILE A 164 -7.00 29.93 23.10
N VAL A 165 -7.62 28.84 23.53
CA VAL A 165 -8.20 28.68 24.87
C VAL A 165 -7.52 27.53 25.59
N ALA A 166 -7.17 27.70 26.86
CA ALA A 166 -6.51 26.68 27.67
C ALA A 166 -7.52 26.08 28.66
N ILE A 167 -7.65 24.75 28.68
CA ILE A 167 -8.66 24.03 29.48
C ILE A 167 -8.10 22.74 30.08
N SER A 168 -8.83 22.18 31.04
CA SER A 168 -8.75 20.76 31.40
C SER A 168 -10.14 20.14 31.30
N ALA A 169 -10.34 19.25 30.32
CA ALA A 169 -11.60 18.54 30.15
C ALA A 169 -11.61 17.23 30.94
N HIS A 170 -12.61 17.06 31.82
CA HIS A 170 -12.88 15.82 32.55
C HIS A 170 -14.27 15.26 32.19
N THR A 171 -14.53 13.99 32.50
CA THR A 171 -15.84 13.36 32.21
C THR A 171 -16.98 13.94 33.05
N LYS A 172 -16.66 14.55 34.19
CA LYS A 172 -17.60 15.36 34.97
C LYS A 172 -17.34 16.83 34.72
N ALA A 173 -18.40 17.59 34.40
CA ALA A 173 -18.30 19.01 34.13
C ALA A 173 -17.76 19.81 35.32
N GLU A 174 -18.11 19.42 36.56
CA GLU A 174 -17.68 20.07 37.81
C GLU A 174 -16.16 19.98 38.06
N GLU A 175 -15.49 18.96 37.52
CA GLU A 175 -14.04 18.75 37.64
C GLU A 175 -13.27 19.44 36.48
N SER A 176 -13.98 20.03 35.51
CA SER A 176 -13.37 20.62 34.32
C SER A 176 -12.98 22.09 34.53
N ILE A 177 -11.81 22.49 34.03
CA ILE A 177 -11.27 23.84 34.14
C ILE A 177 -11.40 24.56 32.79
N GLY A 178 -11.94 25.78 32.78
CA GLY A 178 -11.97 26.65 31.58
C GLY A 178 -13.06 26.35 30.55
N ILE A 179 -14.02 25.46 30.86
CA ILE A 179 -15.14 25.14 29.95
C ILE A 179 -16.07 26.33 29.75
N SER A 180 -16.32 27.13 30.79
CA SER A 180 -17.16 28.34 30.69
C SER A 180 -16.55 29.38 29.74
N ASP A 181 -15.23 29.60 29.82
CA ASP A 181 -14.49 30.49 28.92
C ASP A 181 -14.56 29.99 27.47
N LEU A 182 -14.45 28.67 27.27
CA LEU A 182 -14.59 28.06 25.96
C LEU A 182 -16.00 28.25 25.38
N ILE A 183 -17.07 28.04 26.17
CA ILE A 183 -18.45 28.26 25.74
C ILE A 183 -18.67 29.73 25.37
N THR A 184 -18.13 30.66 26.17
CA THR A 184 -18.18 32.09 25.88
C THR A 184 -17.52 32.39 24.54
N LYS A 185 -16.31 31.85 24.30
CA LYS A 185 -15.58 32.05 23.04
C LYS A 185 -16.27 31.44 21.82
N ILE A 186 -16.85 30.25 21.99
CA ILE A 186 -17.68 29.61 20.96
C ILE A 186 -18.87 30.50 20.61
N THR A 187 -19.52 31.07 21.63
CA THR A 187 -20.71 31.92 21.46
C THR A 187 -20.38 33.25 20.78
N GLU A 188 -19.25 33.88 21.14
CA GLU A 188 -18.74 35.08 20.45
C GLU A 188 -18.45 34.85 18.97
N LEU A 189 -17.93 33.67 18.62
CA LEU A 189 -17.61 33.30 17.25
C LEU A 189 -18.78 32.70 16.46
N ALA A 190 -19.96 32.59 17.08
CA ALA A 190 -21.16 32.12 16.40
C ALA A 190 -21.53 33.06 15.25
N PHE A 191 -22.01 32.49 14.15
CA PHE A 191 -22.40 33.24 12.95
C PHE A 191 -23.59 32.58 12.26
N TYR A 192 -24.29 33.30 11.38
CA TYR A 192 -25.25 32.69 10.46
C TYR A 192 -24.52 32.06 9.27
N PRO A 193 -24.46 30.73 9.16
CA PRO A 193 -23.80 30.09 8.05
C PRO A 193 -24.60 30.33 6.77
N LYS A 194 -23.91 30.53 5.65
CA LYS A 194 -24.57 30.67 4.34
C LYS A 194 -25.16 29.32 3.95
N ARG A 195 -26.43 29.10 4.28
CA ARG A 195 -27.20 27.90 3.92
C ARG A 195 -27.79 28.06 2.52
N PHE A 196 -27.74 27.00 1.72
CA PHE A 196 -28.28 27.00 0.36
C PHE A 196 -29.62 26.25 0.31
N ASN A 197 -30.64 26.82 0.93
CA ASN A 197 -31.95 26.17 1.07
C ASN A 197 -32.70 26.04 -0.26
N ASP A 198 -32.42 26.91 -1.23
CA ASP A 198 -33.05 26.88 -2.56
C ASP A 198 -32.41 25.86 -3.52
N ARG A 199 -31.31 25.22 -3.11
CA ARG A 199 -30.64 24.19 -3.93
C ARG A 199 -31.34 22.82 -3.80
N PRO A 200 -31.10 21.89 -4.73
CA PRO A 200 -31.60 20.52 -4.61
C PRO A 200 -31.16 19.86 -3.30
N PHE A 201 -32.09 19.15 -2.66
CA PHE A 201 -31.87 18.47 -1.40
C PHE A 201 -30.71 17.47 -1.46
N VAL A 202 -29.83 17.53 -0.46
CA VAL A 202 -28.75 16.57 -0.24
C VAL A 202 -28.59 16.32 1.26
N LEU A 203 -28.72 15.05 1.66
CA LEU A 203 -28.49 14.53 3.01
C LEU A 203 -27.25 13.65 3.00
N ALA A 204 -26.29 14.00 3.85
CA ALA A 204 -25.13 13.18 4.15
C ALA A 204 -25.51 12.16 5.23
N VAL A 205 -25.75 10.90 4.81
CA VAL A 205 -26.20 9.81 5.67
C VAL A 205 -25.00 9.19 6.38
N ASP A 206 -25.03 9.20 7.71
CA ASP A 206 -23.97 8.66 8.57
C ASP A 206 -24.33 7.32 9.21
N HIS A 207 -25.62 7.05 9.43
CA HIS A 207 -26.11 5.74 9.83
C HIS A 207 -27.42 5.39 9.14
N CYS A 208 -27.60 4.08 8.92
CA CYS A 208 -28.80 3.51 8.37
C CYS A 208 -29.15 2.23 9.14
N PHE A 209 -30.39 2.11 9.61
CA PHE A 209 -30.84 0.91 10.33
C PHE A 209 -32.33 0.70 10.14
N SER A 210 -32.73 -0.56 10.13
CA SER A 210 -34.13 -0.96 9.93
C SER A 210 -34.87 -1.12 11.26
N ILE A 211 -36.12 -0.66 11.31
CA ILE A 211 -37.06 -0.99 12.40
C ILE A 211 -38.13 -1.93 11.85
N LYS A 212 -38.13 -3.16 12.35
CA LYS A 212 -39.08 -4.22 11.94
C LYS A 212 -40.53 -3.70 12.02
N GLY A 213 -41.22 -3.74 10.88
CA GLY A 213 -42.62 -3.31 10.75
C GLY A 213 -42.87 -1.80 10.66
N LYS A 214 -41.83 -0.94 10.81
CA LYS A 214 -41.99 0.53 10.74
C LYS A 214 -41.29 1.18 9.55
N GLY A 215 -40.27 0.54 8.97
CA GLY A 215 -39.48 1.09 7.86
C GLY A 215 -38.00 1.21 8.21
N THR A 216 -37.23 1.83 7.31
CA THR A 216 -35.79 2.05 7.49
C THR A 216 -35.52 3.49 7.88
N ILE A 217 -34.61 3.71 8.83
CA ILE A 217 -34.20 5.02 9.32
C ILE A 217 -32.83 5.37 8.75
N LEU A 218 -32.74 6.56 8.18
CA LEU A 218 -31.51 7.23 7.76
C LEU A 218 -31.25 8.36 8.75
N THR A 219 -30.11 8.37 9.43
CA THR A 219 -29.66 9.57 10.14
C THR A 219 -28.61 10.28 9.29
N GLY A 220 -28.56 11.61 9.39
CA GLY A 220 -27.61 12.39 8.63
C GLY A 220 -27.73 13.88 8.85
N THR A 221 -26.89 14.64 8.15
CA THR A 221 -26.91 16.10 8.15
C THR A 221 -27.24 16.62 6.76
N ILE A 222 -28.18 17.57 6.67
CA ILE A 222 -28.55 18.17 5.38
C ILE A 222 -27.43 19.12 4.94
N LEU A 223 -26.81 18.86 3.79
CA LEU A 223 -25.74 19.70 3.24
C LEU A 223 -26.30 20.93 2.53
N GLN A 224 -27.41 20.76 1.81
CA GLN A 224 -28.10 21.80 1.06
C GLN A 224 -29.56 21.43 0.79
N GLY A 225 -30.36 22.42 0.41
CA GLY A 225 -31.78 22.26 0.17
C GLY A 225 -32.61 22.07 1.44
N SER A 226 -33.85 21.67 1.25
CA SER A 226 -34.79 21.34 2.31
C SER A 226 -35.55 20.06 1.99
N ILE A 227 -36.08 19.41 3.01
CA ILE A 227 -36.94 18.22 2.88
C ILE A 227 -38.16 18.32 3.77
N LYS A 228 -39.28 17.79 3.30
CA LYS A 228 -40.56 17.72 4.02
C LYS A 228 -41.05 16.28 4.09
N VAL A 229 -41.91 16.00 5.08
CA VAL A 229 -42.62 14.72 5.13
C VAL A 229 -43.49 14.58 3.88
N GLY A 230 -43.39 13.44 3.20
CA GLY A 230 -44.05 13.17 1.92
C GLY A 230 -43.14 13.28 0.69
N ASP A 231 -41.97 13.92 0.81
CA ASP A 231 -41.03 14.05 -0.30
C ASP A 231 -40.43 12.71 -0.73
N GLU A 232 -40.06 12.63 -2.00
CA GLU A 232 -39.28 11.51 -2.54
C GLU A 232 -37.79 11.84 -2.59
N ILE A 233 -36.97 10.89 -2.14
CA ILE A 233 -35.51 10.98 -2.15
C ILE A 233 -34.93 9.78 -2.90
N GLU A 234 -33.84 10.04 -3.62
CA GLU A 234 -33.03 9.01 -4.24
C GLU A 234 -31.91 8.58 -3.30
N LEU A 235 -31.63 7.28 -3.28
CA LEU A 235 -30.47 6.66 -2.65
C LEU A 235 -29.56 6.08 -3.76
N PRO A 236 -28.61 6.86 -4.30
CA PRO A 236 -27.86 6.49 -5.50
C PRO A 236 -26.94 5.27 -5.30
N SER A 237 -26.50 5.01 -4.07
CA SER A 237 -25.65 3.86 -3.72
C SER A 237 -26.35 2.51 -3.89
N ILE A 238 -27.69 2.51 -3.78
CA ILE A 238 -28.53 1.31 -3.92
C ILE A 238 -29.50 1.42 -5.10
N ASN A 239 -29.43 2.52 -5.86
CA ASN A 239 -30.27 2.81 -7.02
C ASN A 239 -31.78 2.66 -6.73
N THR A 240 -32.26 3.27 -5.63
CA THR A 240 -33.69 3.24 -5.27
C THR A 240 -34.23 4.61 -4.92
N ILE A 241 -35.53 4.82 -5.17
CA ILE A 241 -36.29 5.98 -4.73
C ILE A 241 -37.12 5.59 -3.52
N LYS A 242 -37.15 6.47 -2.52
CA LYS A 242 -37.83 6.24 -1.25
C LYS A 242 -38.65 7.46 -0.85
N MET A 243 -39.83 7.21 -0.29
CA MET A 243 -40.72 8.27 0.20
C MET A 243 -40.49 8.50 1.68
N VAL A 244 -40.37 9.78 2.08
CA VAL A 244 -40.20 10.19 3.48
C VAL A 244 -41.51 10.06 4.25
N LYS A 245 -41.50 9.21 5.28
CA LYS A 245 -42.67 8.94 6.13
C LYS A 245 -42.69 9.75 7.43
N SER A 246 -41.53 10.14 7.95
CA SER A 246 -41.42 11.03 9.11
C SER A 246 -40.00 11.55 9.24
N ILE A 247 -39.86 12.73 9.85
CA ILE A 247 -38.56 13.36 10.16
C ILE A 247 -38.51 13.62 11.66
N GLN A 248 -37.37 13.33 12.28
CA GLN A 248 -37.08 13.63 13.68
C GLN A 248 -35.77 14.39 13.81
N MET A 249 -35.71 15.31 14.77
CA MET A 249 -34.52 16.09 15.12
C MET A 249 -34.38 16.06 16.64
N PHE A 250 -33.25 15.54 17.16
CA PHE A 250 -32.98 15.39 18.61
C PHE A 250 -34.16 14.84 19.43
N ARG A 251 -34.79 13.76 18.94
CA ARG A 251 -35.96 13.06 19.54
C ARG A 251 -37.30 13.81 19.47
N GLN A 252 -37.35 14.96 18.82
CA GLN A 252 -38.59 15.68 18.52
C GLN A 252 -39.03 15.40 17.08
N SER A 253 -40.32 15.19 16.86
CA SER A 253 -40.88 15.03 15.51
C SER A 253 -41.04 16.39 14.84
N VAL A 254 -40.56 16.52 13.61
CA VAL A 254 -40.64 17.76 12.82
C VAL A 254 -41.27 17.49 11.45
N SER A 255 -41.93 18.51 10.88
CA SER A 255 -42.59 18.41 9.56
C SER A 255 -41.62 18.61 8.39
N SER A 256 -40.48 19.25 8.65
CA SER A 256 -39.46 19.57 7.65
C SER A 256 -38.07 19.74 8.27
N GLY A 257 -37.04 19.70 7.42
CA GLY A 257 -35.65 20.02 7.77
C GLY A 257 -34.98 20.80 6.65
N SER A 258 -33.96 21.58 6.99
CA SER A 258 -33.22 22.46 6.08
C SER A 258 -31.70 22.31 6.22
N ALA A 259 -30.93 22.94 5.33
CA ALA A 259 -29.49 22.79 5.32
C ALA A 259 -28.84 23.18 6.66
N GLY A 260 -27.96 22.32 7.16
CA GLY A 260 -27.32 22.41 8.48
C GLY A 260 -27.98 21.54 9.54
N ASP A 261 -29.23 21.11 9.34
CA ASP A 261 -29.95 20.31 10.33
C ASP A 261 -29.48 18.86 10.34
N ARG A 262 -29.30 18.31 11.54
CA ARG A 262 -29.11 16.88 11.76
C ARG A 262 -30.46 16.20 11.98
N ILE A 263 -30.85 15.32 11.07
CA ILE A 263 -32.17 14.69 11.07
C ILE A 263 -32.09 13.17 11.03
N GLY A 264 -33.11 12.52 11.60
CA GLY A 264 -33.47 11.13 11.38
C GLY A 264 -34.68 11.06 10.45
N VAL A 265 -34.51 10.51 9.26
CA VAL A 265 -35.55 10.34 8.24
C VAL A 265 -35.97 8.88 8.21
N ARG A 266 -37.26 8.62 8.45
CA ARG A 266 -37.84 7.29 8.24
C ARG A 266 -38.39 7.21 6.83
N VAL A 267 -37.99 6.18 6.11
CA VAL A 267 -38.41 5.90 4.73
C VAL A 267 -39.06 4.51 4.61
N THR A 268 -39.65 4.23 3.45
CA THR A 268 -40.15 2.89 3.11
C THR A 268 -39.04 1.84 3.24
N GLN A 269 -39.41 0.66 3.73
CA GLN A 269 -38.47 -0.40 4.11
C GLN A 269 -37.51 -0.76 2.96
N PHE A 270 -36.24 -0.93 3.33
CA PHE A 270 -35.20 -1.60 2.52
C PHE A 270 -34.16 -2.23 3.45
N ASP A 271 -33.29 -3.08 2.90
CA ASP A 271 -32.21 -3.68 3.69
C ASP A 271 -31.14 -2.63 4.03
N SER A 272 -31.04 -2.26 5.30
CA SER A 272 -30.05 -1.30 5.79
C SER A 272 -28.60 -1.76 5.60
N LYS A 273 -28.35 -3.07 5.39
CA LYS A 273 -26.99 -3.57 5.09
C LYS A 273 -26.45 -3.13 3.74
N LEU A 274 -27.33 -2.71 2.82
CA LEU A 274 -26.92 -2.24 1.50
C LEU A 274 -26.31 -0.84 1.52
N MET A 275 -26.52 -0.08 2.61
CA MET A 275 -26.03 1.28 2.76
C MET A 275 -25.78 1.57 4.24
N GLU A 276 -24.51 1.58 4.68
CA GLU A 276 -24.16 2.04 6.04
C GLU A 276 -23.99 3.57 6.09
N ARG A 277 -23.37 4.15 5.06
CA ARG A 277 -23.20 5.59 4.82
C ARG A 277 -23.42 5.91 3.36
N GLY A 278 -23.74 7.17 3.06
CA GLY A 278 -23.79 7.64 1.69
C GLY A 278 -24.55 8.94 1.56
N ILE A 279 -25.12 9.17 0.37
CA ILE A 279 -25.89 10.36 0.07
C ILE A 279 -27.34 9.94 -0.16
N ALA A 280 -28.28 10.71 0.38
CA ALA A 280 -29.65 10.74 -0.08
C ALA A 280 -29.93 12.11 -0.68
N CYS A 281 -30.48 12.20 -1.89
CA CYS A 281 -30.64 13.48 -2.57
C CYS A 281 -31.93 13.56 -3.38
N LYS A 282 -32.17 14.74 -3.96
CA LYS A 282 -33.19 14.89 -5.01
C LYS A 282 -32.89 13.94 -6.19
N LEU A 283 -33.94 13.41 -6.79
CA LEU A 283 -33.84 12.48 -7.93
C LEU A 283 -32.99 13.07 -9.07
N GLY A 284 -32.05 12.27 -9.57
CA GLY A 284 -31.15 12.58 -10.67
C GLY A 284 -30.04 13.59 -10.34
N TYR A 285 -29.93 14.03 -9.08
CA TYR A 285 -28.99 15.09 -8.71
C TYR A 285 -27.54 14.60 -8.57
N ALA A 286 -27.35 13.41 -8.02
CA ALA A 286 -26.05 12.76 -7.91
C ALA A 286 -25.84 11.79 -9.08
N TYR A 287 -24.62 11.70 -9.59
CA TYR A 287 -24.31 10.83 -10.73
C TYR A 287 -22.88 10.30 -10.66
N TYR A 288 -22.66 9.16 -11.31
CA TYR A 288 -21.34 8.54 -11.37
C TYR A 288 -20.50 9.12 -12.52
N ILE A 289 -19.22 9.37 -12.26
CA ILE A 289 -18.23 9.78 -13.28
C ILE A 289 -17.05 8.82 -13.30
N TYR A 290 -16.44 8.64 -14.48
CA TYR A 290 -15.24 7.81 -14.68
C TYR A 290 -13.97 8.65 -14.80
N CYS A 291 -14.12 9.92 -15.17
CA CYS A 291 -13.01 10.84 -15.41
C CYS A 291 -13.42 12.27 -15.07
N GLY A 292 -12.47 13.09 -14.61
CA GLY A 292 -12.71 14.48 -14.25
C GLY A 292 -11.47 15.35 -14.34
N ILE A 293 -11.63 16.61 -14.72
CA ILE A 293 -10.60 17.65 -14.63
C ILE A 293 -10.91 18.51 -13.42
N MET A 294 -9.90 18.77 -12.59
CA MET A 294 -10.02 19.61 -11.41
C MET A 294 -8.98 20.73 -11.39
N SER A 295 -9.35 21.85 -10.79
CA SER A 295 -8.37 22.83 -10.28
C SER A 295 -7.52 22.15 -9.21
N VAL A 296 -6.28 22.56 -9.03
CA VAL A 296 -5.42 21.98 -7.98
C VAL A 296 -4.80 23.04 -7.08
N ASN A 297 -4.93 22.83 -5.78
CA ASN A 297 -4.19 23.53 -4.74
C ASN A 297 -3.30 22.52 -4.04
N LYS A 298 -1.98 22.72 -4.12
CA LYS A 298 -1.01 21.84 -3.47
C LYS A 298 -1.00 22.08 -1.96
N ILE A 299 -0.94 20.99 -1.19
CA ILE A 299 -0.85 21.09 0.28
C ILE A 299 0.62 21.24 0.67
N LYS A 300 0.97 22.39 1.25
CA LYS A 300 2.36 22.77 1.60
C LYS A 300 3.04 21.75 2.54
N TYR A 301 2.28 21.11 3.41
CA TYR A 301 2.81 20.11 4.36
C TYR A 301 3.10 18.74 3.72
N PHE A 302 2.68 18.52 2.46
CA PHE A 302 2.99 17.30 1.72
C PHE A 302 4.38 17.40 1.08
N LYS A 303 5.31 16.59 1.58
CA LYS A 303 6.69 16.58 1.10
C LYS A 303 6.93 15.72 -0.15
N GLY A 304 5.90 15.03 -0.66
CA GLY A 304 6.03 14.19 -1.84
C GLY A 304 5.81 14.97 -3.14
N ASP A 305 6.31 14.43 -4.26
CA ASP A 305 5.99 14.96 -5.58
C ASP A 305 4.57 14.58 -6.01
N ILE A 306 3.90 15.51 -6.69
CA ILE A 306 2.64 15.24 -7.41
C ILE A 306 2.99 15.13 -8.89
N SER A 307 3.45 13.95 -9.29
CA SER A 307 3.89 13.67 -10.66
C SER A 307 2.75 13.15 -11.52
N SER A 308 2.77 13.50 -12.81
CA SER A 308 1.89 12.89 -13.80
C SER A 308 2.05 11.36 -13.85
N LYS A 309 0.94 10.67 -14.14
CA LYS A 309 0.78 9.20 -14.13
C LYS A 309 0.91 8.54 -12.76
N SER A 310 1.01 9.32 -11.68
CA SER A 310 0.95 8.80 -10.32
C SER A 310 -0.47 8.41 -9.94
N LYS A 311 -0.60 7.40 -9.07
CA LYS A 311 -1.88 7.08 -8.42
C LYS A 311 -2.04 7.81 -7.09
N PHE A 312 -3.20 8.41 -6.86
CA PHE A 312 -3.58 9.04 -5.59
C PHE A 312 -4.93 8.50 -5.13
N HIS A 313 -5.12 8.45 -3.81
CA HIS A 313 -6.44 8.23 -3.22
C HIS A 313 -7.21 9.54 -3.33
N ILE A 314 -8.26 9.56 -4.13
CA ILE A 314 -9.15 10.71 -4.26
C ILE A 314 -10.37 10.48 -3.40
N THR A 315 -10.55 11.35 -2.41
CA THR A 315 -11.71 11.33 -1.50
C THR A 315 -12.75 12.34 -1.98
N ILE A 316 -14.00 11.87 -2.06
CA ILE A 316 -15.17 12.62 -2.53
C ILE A 316 -16.32 12.26 -1.58
N GLY A 317 -16.72 13.19 -0.71
CA GLY A 317 -17.71 12.91 0.33
C GLY A 317 -17.26 11.74 1.22
N TYR A 318 -18.04 10.66 1.25
CA TYR A 318 -17.73 9.42 1.99
C TYR A 318 -16.96 8.37 1.18
N GLU A 319 -16.78 8.58 -0.13
CA GLU A 319 -16.08 7.63 -1.00
C GLU A 319 -14.60 7.99 -1.13
N THR A 320 -13.76 6.97 -1.29
CA THR A 320 -12.35 7.16 -1.62
C THR A 320 -11.93 6.13 -2.65
N VAL A 321 -11.53 6.61 -3.83
CA VAL A 321 -11.18 5.78 -4.97
C VAL A 321 -9.79 6.16 -5.48
N LEU A 322 -9.03 5.18 -5.97
CA LEU A 322 -7.75 5.44 -6.61
C LEU A 322 -7.98 6.08 -7.98
N ALA A 323 -7.26 7.17 -8.26
CA ALA A 323 -7.22 7.78 -9.57
C ALA A 323 -5.78 7.94 -10.04
N THR A 324 -5.56 7.75 -11.35
CA THR A 324 -4.32 8.16 -12.01
C THR A 324 -4.44 9.65 -12.34
N VAL A 325 -3.42 10.44 -11.98
CA VAL A 325 -3.43 11.89 -12.18
C VAL A 325 -2.53 12.29 -13.35
N THR A 326 -2.96 13.22 -14.18
CA THR A 326 -2.13 13.87 -15.20
C THR A 326 -2.12 15.37 -14.94
N CYS A 327 -0.93 15.95 -14.77
CA CYS A 327 -0.69 17.36 -14.48
C CYS A 327 -0.54 18.14 -15.78
N PHE A 328 -1.17 19.30 -15.85
CA PHE A 328 -1.04 20.22 -16.97
C PHE A 328 -1.30 21.66 -16.54
N SER A 329 -0.96 22.62 -17.39
CA SER A 329 -1.10 24.06 -17.12
C SER A 329 -1.71 24.82 -18.30
N CYS A 330 -2.25 25.99 -17.99
CA CYS A 330 -2.74 26.97 -18.95
C CYS A 330 -2.32 28.39 -18.51
N GLU A 331 -2.07 29.26 -19.49
CA GLU A 331 -1.83 30.70 -19.28
C GLU A 331 -3.14 31.51 -19.20
N ASN A 332 -4.27 30.90 -19.58
CA ASN A 332 -5.58 31.55 -19.49
C ASN A 332 -6.09 31.58 -18.05
N ASP A 333 -6.78 32.67 -17.71
CA ASP A 333 -7.35 32.85 -16.38
C ASP A 333 -8.55 31.94 -16.11
N ASN A 334 -9.36 31.65 -17.13
CA ASN A 334 -10.54 30.80 -17.02
C ASN A 334 -10.30 29.44 -17.68
N PHE A 335 -10.81 28.38 -17.07
CA PHE A 335 -10.72 27.04 -17.63
C PHE A 335 -11.79 26.85 -18.71
N ASP A 336 -11.35 26.66 -19.97
CA ASP A 336 -12.18 26.14 -21.06
C ASP A 336 -11.59 24.81 -21.56
N ILE A 337 -12.40 23.76 -21.62
CA ILE A 337 -11.96 22.45 -22.11
C ILE A 337 -11.45 22.47 -23.56
N ALA A 338 -11.86 23.46 -24.36
CA ALA A 338 -11.44 23.65 -25.74
C ALA A 338 -10.03 24.23 -25.90
N ASP A 339 -9.47 24.81 -24.82
CA ASP A 339 -8.13 25.40 -24.77
C ASP A 339 -7.02 24.36 -24.94
N GLN A 340 -5.82 24.86 -25.23
CA GLN A 340 -4.60 24.04 -25.31
C GLN A 340 -3.86 24.09 -23.98
N PHE A 341 -3.49 22.91 -23.49
CA PHE A 341 -2.88 22.77 -22.18
C PHE A 341 -1.47 22.19 -22.29
N LYS A 342 -0.50 22.81 -21.61
CA LYS A 342 0.87 22.31 -21.58
C LYS A 342 0.98 21.19 -20.53
N TYR A 343 1.41 20.01 -20.96
CA TYR A 343 1.65 18.88 -20.08
C TYR A 343 2.79 19.17 -19.09
N LEU A 344 2.61 18.76 -17.84
CA LEU A 344 3.62 18.85 -16.80
C LEU A 344 4.01 17.45 -16.29
N ASP A 345 5.31 17.16 -16.15
CA ASP A 345 5.74 15.89 -15.55
C ASP A 345 5.44 15.84 -14.04
N LYS A 346 5.42 17.00 -13.37
CA LYS A 346 4.95 17.20 -11.99
C LYS A 346 4.39 18.61 -11.79
N LEU A 347 3.54 18.80 -10.78
CA LEU A 347 3.12 20.13 -10.34
C LEU A 347 4.31 20.93 -9.80
N ARG A 348 4.31 22.25 -10.04
CA ARG A 348 5.37 23.14 -9.56
C ARG A 348 5.28 23.36 -8.04
N ASP A 349 6.41 23.71 -7.44
CA ASP A 349 6.51 24.03 -6.00
C ASP A 349 6.20 25.50 -5.69
N VAL A 350 6.41 26.39 -6.66
CA VAL A 350 6.22 27.84 -6.56
C VAL A 350 5.14 28.27 -7.55
N GLU A 351 4.18 29.06 -7.08
CA GLU A 351 3.15 29.66 -7.94
C GLU A 351 3.79 30.76 -8.81
N GLU A 352 3.86 30.54 -10.12
CA GLU A 352 4.25 31.57 -11.09
C GLU A 352 3.03 32.42 -11.44
N THR A 353 3.18 33.74 -11.35
CA THR A 353 2.11 34.68 -11.68
C THR A 353 1.66 34.52 -13.12
N GLY A 354 0.39 34.20 -13.33
CA GLY A 354 -0.23 34.07 -14.66
C GLY A 354 -0.34 32.65 -15.22
N ILE A 355 0.15 31.61 -14.54
CA ILE A 355 0.03 30.23 -15.01
C ILE A 355 -0.75 29.36 -14.02
N LYS A 356 -1.92 28.86 -14.44
CA LYS A 356 -2.76 27.98 -13.62
C LYS A 356 -2.47 26.51 -13.91
N GLU A 357 -2.45 25.70 -12.85
CA GLU A 357 -2.25 24.25 -12.93
C GLU A 357 -3.56 23.49 -12.69
N TYR A 358 -3.66 22.32 -13.32
CA TYR A 358 -4.83 21.47 -13.26
C TYR A 358 -4.42 20.00 -13.18
N LEU A 359 -5.36 19.18 -12.70
CA LEU A 359 -5.22 17.73 -12.69
C LEU A 359 -6.35 17.08 -13.48
N LEU A 360 -5.98 16.17 -14.38
CA LEU A 360 -6.90 15.21 -14.97
C LEU A 360 -6.86 13.94 -14.13
N LEU A 361 -8.02 13.53 -13.63
CA LEU A 361 -8.23 12.34 -12.82
C LEU A 361 -8.89 11.25 -13.68
N GLU A 362 -8.23 10.10 -13.77
CA GLU A 362 -8.78 8.87 -14.34
C GLU A 362 -9.05 7.89 -13.20
N PHE A 363 -10.32 7.71 -12.81
CA PHE A 363 -10.69 6.88 -11.66
C PHE A 363 -10.67 5.39 -12.02
N GLU A 364 -10.16 4.53 -11.13
CA GLU A 364 -10.17 3.08 -11.32
C GLU A 364 -11.58 2.47 -11.25
N LYS A 365 -12.48 3.14 -10.53
CA LYS A 365 -13.91 2.82 -10.42
C LYS A 365 -14.70 4.12 -10.55
N PRO A 366 -15.93 4.09 -11.08
CA PRO A 366 -16.77 5.27 -11.12
C PRO A 366 -17.02 5.79 -9.70
N VAL A 367 -17.05 7.10 -9.55
CA VAL A 367 -17.27 7.79 -8.28
C VAL A 367 -18.54 8.62 -8.32
N LEU A 368 -19.32 8.60 -7.24
CA LEU A 368 -20.52 9.41 -7.13
C LEU A 368 -20.13 10.87 -6.84
N VAL A 369 -20.58 11.80 -7.68
CA VAL A 369 -20.32 13.24 -7.52
C VAL A 369 -21.59 14.05 -7.45
N LEU A 370 -21.51 15.16 -6.72
CA LEU A 370 -22.49 16.24 -6.73
C LEU A 370 -21.88 17.44 -7.50
N GLU A 371 -22.73 18.35 -7.98
CA GLU A 371 -22.25 19.60 -8.55
C GLU A 371 -21.39 20.37 -7.52
N ASN A 372 -20.27 20.95 -7.97
CA ASN A 372 -19.32 21.71 -7.16
C ASN A 372 -18.65 20.93 -6.01
N THR A 373 -18.53 19.60 -6.13
CA THR A 373 -17.84 18.80 -5.11
C THR A 373 -16.34 19.13 -5.07
N LYS A 374 -15.81 19.38 -3.87
CA LYS A 374 -14.37 19.45 -3.61
C LYS A 374 -13.79 18.03 -3.52
N LEU A 375 -12.66 17.81 -4.19
CA LEU A 375 -11.91 16.58 -4.15
C LEU A 375 -10.62 16.78 -3.36
N ILE A 376 -10.23 15.75 -2.60
CA ILE A 376 -8.97 15.73 -1.86
C ILE A 376 -8.14 14.55 -2.33
N GLY A 377 -6.92 14.83 -2.79
CA GLY A 377 -5.93 13.83 -3.16
C GLY A 377 -4.99 13.50 -2.01
N SER A 378 -4.78 12.21 -1.74
CA SER A 378 -3.96 11.75 -0.63
C SER A 378 -3.14 10.49 -0.95
N LYS A 379 -2.09 10.24 -0.17
CA LYS A 379 -1.25 9.03 -0.23
C LYS A 379 -1.46 8.21 1.04
N LEU A 380 -2.59 7.50 1.10
CA LEU A 380 -2.98 6.72 2.28
C LEU A 380 -2.21 5.40 2.46
N ASP A 381 -1.46 4.94 1.44
CA ASP A 381 -0.61 3.74 1.49
C ASP A 381 0.74 3.97 2.19
N VAL A 382 1.04 5.23 2.53
CA VAL A 382 2.26 5.58 3.27
C VAL A 382 2.10 5.11 4.71
N ASP A 383 3.21 4.70 5.33
CA ASP A 383 3.23 4.18 6.71
C ASP A 383 2.41 5.07 7.65
N LYS A 384 1.54 4.45 8.46
CA LYS A 384 0.64 5.15 9.40
C LYS A 384 1.40 5.90 10.49
N TYR A 385 2.68 5.54 10.71
CA TYR A 385 3.59 6.20 11.63
C TYR A 385 4.49 7.26 10.96
N SER A 386 4.31 7.53 9.67
CA SER A 386 5.02 8.61 8.97
C SER A 386 4.72 9.96 9.63
N HIS A 387 5.76 10.75 9.92
CA HIS A 387 5.63 12.12 10.42
C HIS A 387 5.27 13.15 9.34
N ASN A 388 5.12 12.73 8.08
CA ASN A 388 4.75 13.61 6.97
C ASN A 388 3.24 13.60 6.73
N CYS A 389 2.68 14.77 6.39
CA CYS A 389 1.29 14.90 5.97
C CYS A 389 0.99 14.00 4.77
N ARG A 390 -0.16 13.31 4.80
CA ARG A 390 -0.58 12.37 3.74
C ARG A 390 -1.52 13.00 2.72
N LEU A 391 -2.08 14.17 3.03
CA LEU A 391 -2.93 14.93 2.12
C LEU A 391 -2.03 15.72 1.16
N ALA A 392 -2.15 15.47 -0.14
CA ALA A 392 -1.24 16.00 -1.16
C ALA A 392 -1.76 17.25 -1.85
N PHE A 393 -3.04 17.26 -2.21
CA PHE A 393 -3.67 18.38 -2.90
C PHE A 393 -5.19 18.36 -2.70
N TRP A 394 -5.85 19.48 -3.01
CA TRP A 394 -7.31 19.57 -3.05
C TRP A 394 -7.77 20.52 -4.16
N GLY A 395 -9.05 20.45 -4.53
CA GLY A 395 -9.63 21.41 -5.48
C GLY A 395 -11.04 21.04 -5.93
N CYS A 396 -11.58 21.79 -6.89
CA CYS A 396 -12.94 21.62 -7.39
C CYS A 396 -12.94 20.94 -8.76
N LEU A 397 -13.94 20.11 -9.02
CA LEU A 397 -14.21 19.54 -10.34
C LEU A 397 -14.65 20.66 -11.30
N LEU A 398 -13.93 20.82 -12.42
CA LEU A 398 -14.23 21.82 -13.46
C LEU A 398 -14.97 21.20 -14.63
N SER A 399 -14.63 19.97 -14.99
CA SER A 399 -15.29 19.21 -16.04
C SER A 399 -15.23 17.72 -15.74
N ASN A 400 -16.20 16.95 -16.22
CA ASN A 400 -16.29 15.52 -15.93
C ASN A 400 -16.94 14.71 -17.05
N CYS A 401 -16.77 13.39 -16.98
CA CYS A 401 -17.33 12.45 -17.94
C CYS A 401 -18.00 11.27 -17.24
N ARG A 402 -19.26 11.03 -17.61
CA ARG A 402 -20.09 9.90 -17.17
C ARG A 402 -19.94 8.66 -18.04
N ASP A 403 -19.33 8.80 -19.21
CA ASP A 403 -19.15 7.71 -20.16
C ASP A 403 -17.96 6.83 -19.75
N LYS A 404 -18.15 5.51 -19.81
CA LYS A 404 -17.09 4.53 -19.56
C LYS A 404 -16.02 4.57 -20.65
N ASP A 405 -16.39 4.95 -21.88
CA ASP A 405 -15.49 5.12 -23.02
C ASP A 405 -14.94 6.56 -23.12
N PHE A 406 -14.78 7.22 -21.96
CA PHE A 406 -14.28 8.60 -21.84
C PHE A 406 -12.97 8.87 -22.60
N LYS A 407 -12.12 7.87 -22.83
CA LYS A 407 -10.88 8.04 -23.58
C LYS A 407 -11.12 8.45 -25.04
N GLN A 408 -12.18 7.93 -25.66
CA GLN A 408 -12.53 8.25 -27.05
C GLN A 408 -13.48 9.45 -27.13
N ASN A 409 -14.45 9.53 -26.21
CA ASN A 409 -15.56 10.48 -26.33
C ASN A 409 -15.32 11.81 -25.60
N TYR A 410 -14.41 11.82 -24.61
CA TYR A 410 -14.14 12.97 -23.76
C TYR A 410 -12.68 13.43 -23.84
N LEU A 411 -11.70 12.56 -23.63
CA LEU A 411 -10.28 12.93 -23.63
C LEU A 411 -9.76 13.33 -25.03
N SER A 412 -10.41 12.87 -26.09
CA SER A 412 -10.12 13.32 -27.46
C SER A 412 -10.38 14.82 -27.68
N LYS A 413 -11.25 15.42 -26.86
CA LYS A 413 -11.57 16.86 -26.88
C LYS A 413 -10.56 17.68 -26.07
N VAL A 414 -9.83 17.06 -25.14
CA VAL A 414 -8.92 17.72 -24.21
C VAL A 414 -7.51 17.82 -24.84
N LYS A 415 -7.10 19.03 -25.19
CA LYS A 415 -5.87 19.28 -25.97
C LYS A 415 -4.64 19.47 -25.07
N ILE A 416 -4.24 18.43 -24.35
CA ILE A 416 -2.98 18.43 -23.56
C ILE A 416 -1.80 18.05 -24.46
N TYR A 417 -0.80 18.93 -24.60
CA TYR A 417 0.38 18.70 -25.44
C TYR A 417 1.69 18.64 -24.65
N LYS A 418 2.66 17.86 -25.15
CA LYS A 418 4.08 17.98 -24.80
C LYS A 418 4.80 18.65 -25.95
N GLU A 419 5.57 19.69 -25.65
CA GLU A 419 6.57 20.23 -26.57
C GLU A 419 7.65 19.18 -26.82
N LYS A 420 7.99 19.00 -28.08
CA LYS A 420 9.12 18.19 -28.52
C LYS A 420 9.91 19.02 -29.51
N SER A 421 11.22 19.10 -29.33
CA SER A 421 12.11 19.59 -30.36
C SER A 421 12.74 18.42 -31.10
N LYS A 422 12.99 18.61 -32.39
CA LYS A 422 13.90 17.78 -33.18
C LYS A 422 15.04 18.66 -33.65
N VAL A 423 16.27 18.20 -33.47
CA VAL A 423 17.46 18.94 -33.85
C VAL A 423 18.16 18.22 -34.99
N GLY A 424 18.31 18.92 -36.10
CA GLY A 424 19.10 18.52 -37.25
C GLY A 424 20.36 19.36 -37.38
N LYS A 425 21.17 19.04 -38.38
CA LYS A 425 22.36 19.82 -38.75
C LYS A 425 22.30 20.16 -40.22
N ILE A 426 22.84 21.33 -40.57
CA ILE A 426 23.05 21.70 -41.97
C ILE A 426 24.03 20.68 -42.58
N ASP A 427 23.62 20.04 -43.67
CA ASP A 427 24.42 19.11 -44.44
C ASP A 427 25.05 19.80 -45.64
N GLN A 428 24.29 20.65 -46.31
CA GLN A 428 24.74 21.41 -47.48
C GLN A 428 23.94 22.71 -47.59
N ILE A 429 24.62 23.81 -47.93
CA ILE A 429 23.97 25.07 -48.32
C ILE A 429 23.94 25.09 -49.86
N LEU A 430 22.75 25.21 -50.45
CA LEU A 430 22.60 25.25 -51.91
C LEU A 430 22.68 26.69 -52.44
N ASN A 431 22.08 27.64 -51.71
CA ASN A 431 22.19 29.08 -51.93
C ASN A 431 21.76 29.83 -50.64
N GLU A 432 21.75 31.17 -50.68
CA GLU A 432 21.39 32.04 -49.56
C GLU A 432 20.02 31.71 -48.93
N HIS A 433 19.08 31.18 -49.71
CA HIS A 433 17.73 30.88 -49.25
C HIS A 433 17.44 29.40 -49.09
N LEU A 434 18.33 28.48 -49.46
CA LEU A 434 18.02 27.06 -49.51
C LEU A 434 19.13 26.20 -48.90
N ILE A 435 18.77 25.45 -47.86
CA ILE A 435 19.67 24.54 -47.15
C ILE A 435 19.13 23.10 -47.14
N ILE A 436 20.05 22.15 -47.08
CA ILE A 436 19.78 20.74 -46.85
C ILE A 436 20.11 20.43 -45.39
N VAL A 437 19.15 19.88 -44.67
CA VAL A 437 19.29 19.52 -43.26
C VAL A 437 19.25 18.00 -43.13
N LYS A 438 20.25 17.43 -42.45
CA LYS A 438 20.30 16.01 -42.07
C LYS A 438 19.91 15.81 -40.61
N ASN A 439 19.53 14.59 -40.27
CA ASN A 439 19.19 14.16 -38.90
C ASN A 439 18.01 14.87 -38.23
N LEU A 440 17.29 15.76 -38.94
CA LEU A 440 16.07 16.39 -38.41
C LEU A 440 14.91 15.36 -38.29
N VAL A 441 14.92 14.33 -39.13
CA VAL A 441 13.87 13.31 -39.28
C VAL A 441 14.50 11.97 -39.68
N LYS A 442 13.89 10.84 -39.28
CA LYS A 442 14.39 9.51 -39.64
C LYS A 442 14.06 9.18 -41.10
N LYS A 443 14.87 8.35 -41.76
CA LYS A 443 14.71 7.93 -43.17
C LYS A 443 13.33 7.33 -43.48
N GLU A 444 12.71 6.66 -42.52
CA GLU A 444 11.40 5.99 -42.62
C GLU A 444 10.20 6.91 -42.32
N THR A 445 10.44 8.19 -42.01
CA THR A 445 9.36 9.13 -41.63
C THR A 445 8.59 9.58 -42.87
N ASN A 446 7.25 9.63 -42.82
CA ASN A 446 6.47 10.32 -43.86
C ASN A 446 6.77 11.82 -43.82
N LEU A 447 7.50 12.31 -44.82
CA LEU A 447 8.03 13.67 -44.88
C LEU A 447 7.01 14.69 -45.40
N GLU A 448 5.92 14.26 -46.02
CA GLU A 448 4.81 15.15 -46.36
C GLU A 448 4.19 15.80 -45.12
N CYS A 449 4.20 15.10 -43.98
CA CYS A 449 3.68 15.60 -42.71
C CYS A 449 4.52 16.71 -42.07
N TYR A 450 5.71 16.99 -42.62
CA TYR A 450 6.65 18.01 -42.12
C TYR A 450 6.83 19.17 -43.10
N LYS A 451 6.25 19.06 -44.31
CA LYS A 451 6.25 20.12 -45.29
C LYS A 451 5.53 21.34 -44.73
N ASP A 452 6.05 22.52 -45.05
CA ASP A 452 5.55 23.82 -44.63
C ASP A 452 5.73 24.15 -43.13
N LEU A 453 6.43 23.32 -42.35
CA LEU A 453 6.75 23.63 -40.94
C LEU A 453 7.97 24.53 -40.82
N GLU A 454 7.90 25.50 -39.90
CA GLU A 454 9.00 26.40 -39.57
C GLU A 454 10.08 25.68 -38.74
N VAL A 455 11.34 26.00 -39.04
CA VAL A 455 12.52 25.60 -38.28
C VAL A 455 13.35 26.84 -37.95
N THR A 456 14.09 26.77 -36.86
CA THR A 456 14.96 27.87 -36.40
C THR A 456 16.39 27.37 -36.31
N LEU A 457 17.33 28.12 -36.89
CA LEU A 457 18.76 27.84 -36.76
C LEU A 457 19.26 28.33 -35.39
N SER A 458 20.37 27.76 -34.91
CA SER A 458 21.05 28.25 -33.69
C SER A 458 21.54 29.70 -33.80
N THR A 459 21.63 30.22 -35.02
CA THR A 459 21.96 31.62 -35.37
C THR A 459 20.75 32.56 -35.27
N GLY A 460 19.54 32.04 -35.00
CA GLY A 460 18.29 32.80 -34.89
C GLY A 460 17.49 32.92 -36.19
N GLU A 461 18.07 32.54 -37.33
CA GLU A 461 17.42 32.60 -38.64
C GLU A 461 16.29 31.55 -38.74
N LYS A 462 15.20 31.91 -39.43
CA LYS A 462 14.01 31.05 -39.59
C LYS A 462 13.86 30.56 -41.03
N GLY A 463 13.38 29.33 -41.19
CA GLY A 463 13.09 28.76 -42.50
C GLY A 463 11.96 27.76 -42.48
N ILE A 464 11.50 27.33 -43.65
CA ILE A 464 10.34 26.47 -43.86
C ILE A 464 10.77 25.19 -44.58
N ILE A 465 10.35 24.03 -44.09
CA ILE A 465 10.63 22.74 -44.72
C ILE A 465 9.86 22.62 -46.05
N GLN A 466 10.58 22.47 -47.17
CA GLN A 466 10.00 22.38 -48.52
C GLN A 466 9.70 20.94 -48.97
N GLY A 467 10.42 19.96 -48.44
CA GLY A 467 10.25 18.55 -48.81
C GLY A 467 11.53 17.72 -48.72
N THR A 468 11.51 16.56 -49.36
CA THR A 468 12.61 15.58 -49.28
C THR A 468 13.80 15.94 -50.15
N PHE A 469 14.98 15.51 -49.74
CA PHE A 469 16.19 15.55 -50.56
C PHE A 469 16.79 14.15 -50.71
N GLY A 470 16.46 13.48 -51.82
CA GLY A 470 16.94 12.13 -52.14
C GLY A 470 16.35 11.03 -51.24
N LYS A 471 16.98 9.85 -51.25
CA LYS A 471 16.50 8.64 -50.52
C LYS A 471 16.97 8.58 -49.05
N SER A 472 17.56 9.64 -48.48
CA SER A 472 18.43 9.56 -47.29
C SER A 472 17.92 10.23 -45.99
N GLY A 473 16.64 10.57 -45.87
CA GLY A 473 16.10 11.22 -44.66
C GLY A 473 16.57 12.67 -44.45
N LYS A 474 17.06 13.30 -45.52
CA LYS A 474 17.42 14.72 -45.59
C LYS A 474 16.23 15.55 -46.05
N VAL A 475 16.13 16.77 -45.54
CA VAL A 475 15.05 17.71 -45.88
C VAL A 475 15.60 19.00 -46.45
N LYS A 476 14.90 19.56 -47.44
CA LYS A 476 15.14 20.91 -47.94
C LYS A 476 14.43 21.91 -47.04
N VAL A 477 15.13 22.96 -46.63
CA VAL A 477 14.57 24.08 -45.87
C VAL A 477 14.84 25.37 -46.63
N CYS A 478 13.79 26.16 -46.84
CA CYS A 478 13.86 27.49 -47.45
C CYS A 478 13.93 28.54 -46.35
N MET A 479 14.98 29.32 -46.28
CA MET A 479 15.18 30.40 -45.30
C MET A 479 14.37 31.63 -45.68
N ASN A 480 13.61 32.18 -44.74
CA ASN A 480 12.67 33.29 -45.00
C ASN A 480 13.42 34.56 -45.44
N ASP A 481 14.47 34.94 -44.72
CA ASP A 481 15.22 36.18 -44.93
C ASP A 481 16.65 35.95 -45.46
N GLY A 482 16.94 34.73 -45.92
CA GLY A 482 18.28 34.30 -46.32
C GLY A 482 19.21 33.96 -45.15
N LEU A 483 20.39 33.42 -45.44
CA LEU A 483 21.44 33.14 -44.46
C LEU A 483 22.35 34.37 -44.30
N ILE A 484 22.24 35.05 -43.16
CA ILE A 484 22.96 36.28 -42.81
C ILE A 484 24.34 35.96 -42.22
N HIS A 485 24.50 34.83 -41.52
CA HIS A 485 25.73 34.49 -40.78
C HIS A 485 26.54 33.30 -41.33
N CYS A 486 26.08 32.65 -42.41
CA CYS A 486 26.75 31.47 -42.99
C CYS A 486 27.54 31.75 -44.29
N GLU A 487 27.88 33.01 -44.58
CA GLU A 487 28.68 33.33 -45.75
C GLU A 487 30.18 33.05 -45.53
N LYS A 488 30.73 32.22 -46.43
CA LYS A 488 32.17 31.98 -46.72
C LYS A 488 32.93 31.03 -45.79
N LYS A 489 32.74 29.72 -46.01
CA LYS A 489 33.77 28.69 -46.32
C LYS A 489 33.17 27.30 -46.02
N ASN A 490 33.36 26.35 -46.94
CA ASN A 490 32.92 24.95 -46.86
C ASN A 490 33.46 24.13 -45.66
N THR A 491 34.06 24.79 -44.65
CA THR A 491 34.75 24.14 -43.53
C THR A 491 34.17 24.45 -42.14
N GLU A 492 33.26 25.42 -41.96
CA GLU A 492 32.66 25.74 -40.64
C GLU A 492 31.14 25.42 -40.52
N SER A 493 30.48 24.99 -41.59
CA SER A 493 29.02 24.74 -41.63
C SER A 493 28.54 23.52 -40.80
N ASN A 494 29.43 22.72 -40.20
CA ASN A 494 29.06 21.50 -39.48
C ASN A 494 28.51 21.72 -38.05
N ASN A 495 28.54 22.96 -37.54
CA ASN A 495 28.15 23.27 -36.16
C ASN A 495 26.80 24.02 -36.01
N VAL A 496 26.20 24.50 -37.11
CA VAL A 496 24.88 25.16 -37.03
C VAL A 496 23.78 24.12 -36.91
N THR A 497 23.03 24.15 -35.81
CA THR A 497 21.91 23.25 -35.55
C THR A 497 20.60 23.86 -36.02
N VAL A 498 19.74 23.04 -36.62
CA VAL A 498 18.40 23.42 -37.06
C VAL A 498 17.39 22.75 -36.14
N THR A 499 16.57 23.54 -35.46
CA THR A 499 15.58 23.05 -34.50
C THR A 499 14.17 23.17 -35.06
N LEU A 500 13.43 22.06 -35.02
CA LEU A 500 12.00 21.98 -35.33
C LEU A 500 11.23 21.76 -34.03
N PHE A 501 10.33 22.66 -33.68
CA PHE A 501 9.44 22.50 -32.52
C PHE A 501 8.12 21.83 -32.95
N LEU A 502 7.66 20.86 -32.15
CA LEU A 502 6.47 20.06 -32.40
C LEU A 502 5.65 19.96 -31.12
N PHE A 503 4.33 20.12 -31.26
CA PHE A 503 3.39 19.86 -30.18
C PHE A 503 2.81 18.44 -30.34
N ASN A 504 3.04 17.59 -29.33
CA ASN A 504 2.54 16.23 -29.33
C ASN A 504 1.42 16.07 -28.30
N PHE A 505 0.19 15.95 -28.77
CA PHE A 505 -0.98 15.75 -27.92
C PHE A 505 -0.97 14.37 -27.25
N PHE A 506 -1.32 14.35 -25.97
CA PHE A 506 -1.22 13.17 -25.11
C PHE A 506 -2.32 12.14 -25.41
N TYR A 507 -3.55 12.59 -25.67
CA TYR A 507 -4.68 11.76 -26.09
C TYR A 507 -4.85 11.91 -27.61
N LYS A 508 -4.57 10.83 -28.34
CA LYS A 508 -4.59 10.82 -29.82
C LYS A 508 -6.04 10.78 -30.31
N LEU A 509 -6.41 11.73 -31.17
CA LEU A 509 -7.44 11.51 -32.19
C LEU A 509 -6.86 10.54 -33.24
N SER A 510 -7.71 9.82 -33.99
CA SER A 510 -7.34 8.83 -35.02
C SER A 510 -6.17 9.29 -35.93
N GLU A 511 -5.44 8.34 -36.53
CA GLU A 511 -4.23 8.63 -37.34
C GLU A 511 -4.45 9.69 -38.43
N ASP A 512 -5.65 9.78 -39.01
CA ASP A 512 -6.01 10.80 -40.00
C ASP A 512 -6.23 12.20 -39.40
N SER A 513 -6.63 12.28 -38.13
CA SER A 513 -6.87 13.54 -37.40
C SER A 513 -5.57 14.21 -36.92
N VAL A 514 -4.51 13.43 -36.74
CA VAL A 514 -3.17 13.89 -36.32
C VAL A 514 -2.55 14.81 -37.38
N ILE A 515 -2.91 14.61 -38.64
CA ILE A 515 -2.33 15.30 -39.81
C ILE A 515 -2.97 16.68 -39.99
N MET A 516 -4.29 16.81 -39.83
CA MET A 516 -4.98 18.11 -39.88
C MET A 516 -4.69 18.98 -38.65
N THR A 517 -4.63 18.39 -37.45
CA THR A 517 -4.45 19.14 -36.19
C THR A 517 -3.07 19.82 -36.10
N ARG A 518 -2.04 19.23 -36.72
CA ARG A 518 -0.68 19.82 -36.78
C ARG A 518 -0.57 20.99 -37.76
N ARG A 519 -1.40 21.03 -38.81
CA ARG A 519 -1.44 22.10 -39.82
C ARG A 519 -2.29 23.29 -39.36
N ILE A 520 -3.44 23.04 -38.74
CA ILE A 520 -4.41 24.07 -38.34
C ILE A 520 -3.93 24.87 -37.10
N ILE A 521 -3.23 24.24 -36.15
CA ILE A 521 -2.80 24.91 -34.91
C ILE A 521 -1.67 25.91 -35.15
N TRP A 522 -0.76 25.67 -36.11
CA TRP A 522 0.31 26.61 -36.44
C TRP A 522 -0.23 27.88 -37.16
N GLN A 523 -1.26 27.74 -38.00
CA GLN A 523 -1.96 28.89 -38.60
C GLN A 523 -2.74 29.73 -37.58
N LEU A 524 -3.13 29.14 -36.44
CA LEU A 524 -3.81 29.84 -35.36
C LEU A 524 -2.84 30.49 -34.36
N SER A 525 -1.69 29.86 -34.05
CA SER A 525 -0.67 30.44 -33.17
C SER A 525 0.00 31.67 -33.81
N THR A 526 0.17 31.68 -35.14
CA THR A 526 0.71 32.84 -35.86
C THR A 526 -0.21 34.07 -35.85
N ARG A 527 -1.52 33.90 -35.58
CA ARG A 527 -2.46 35.03 -35.38
C ARG A 527 -2.45 35.61 -33.96
N LEU A 528 -1.90 34.90 -32.97
CA LEU A 528 -1.89 35.32 -31.55
C LEU A 528 -0.56 35.95 -31.10
N TYR A 529 0.50 35.89 -31.92
CA TYR A 529 1.82 36.44 -31.62
C TYR A 529 2.14 37.76 -32.35
N SER A 530 1.13 38.51 -32.81
CA SER A 530 1.32 39.87 -33.33
C SER A 530 0.97 40.93 -32.29
N THR A 531 1.69 40.99 -31.17
CA THR A 531 1.84 42.25 -30.43
C THR A 531 3.22 42.34 -29.81
N ASP A 532 3.92 43.41 -30.15
CA ASP A 532 5.27 43.76 -29.73
C ASP A 532 5.48 43.73 -28.22
N ARG A 533 6.61 43.19 -27.76
CA ARG A 533 7.41 43.80 -26.68
C ARG A 533 8.83 43.24 -26.62
N SER A 534 9.75 44.20 -26.52
CA SER A 534 11.21 44.13 -26.55
C SER A 534 11.85 43.31 -25.43
N PHE A 535 12.87 42.53 -25.79
CA PHE A 535 13.84 41.97 -24.85
C PHE A 535 14.64 43.10 -24.17
N SER A 536 14.79 43.02 -22.84
CA SER A 536 15.83 43.75 -22.10
C SER A 536 16.57 42.80 -21.16
N THR A 537 17.88 42.88 -21.25
CA THR A 537 18.96 42.17 -20.56
C THR A 537 18.99 42.40 -19.05
N ALA A 538 19.24 41.34 -18.27
CA ALA A 538 19.98 41.43 -17.01
C ALA A 538 20.64 40.09 -16.65
N ILE A 539 21.93 40.20 -16.36
CA ILE A 539 22.91 39.18 -15.98
C ILE A 539 22.61 38.70 -14.56
N PHE A 540 22.74 37.39 -14.29
CA PHE A 540 22.90 36.87 -12.92
C PHE A 540 24.23 36.11 -12.79
N PRO A 541 24.93 36.23 -11.65
CA PRO A 541 26.34 35.89 -11.50
C PRO A 541 26.56 34.40 -11.24
N SER A 542 27.73 33.95 -11.67
CA SER A 542 28.40 32.72 -11.27
C SER A 542 28.55 32.60 -9.75
N LEU A 543 27.85 31.62 -9.16
CA LEU A 543 28.24 30.95 -7.92
C LEU A 543 28.09 29.45 -8.14
N LEU A 544 29.04 28.90 -8.90
CA LEU A 544 29.38 27.49 -8.90
C LEU A 544 30.44 27.30 -7.81
N GLU A 545 30.11 26.58 -6.76
CA GLU A 545 31.06 25.66 -6.12
C GLU A 545 30.30 24.59 -5.32
N ASP A 546 30.54 23.35 -5.77
CA ASP A 546 30.43 22.05 -5.10
C ASP A 546 29.08 21.55 -4.57
N TYR A 547 28.23 21.15 -5.53
CA TYR A 547 27.45 19.93 -5.38
C TYR A 547 27.83 18.96 -6.50
N GLN A 548 28.53 17.87 -6.16
CA GLN A 548 28.72 16.74 -7.07
C GLN A 548 27.36 16.08 -7.35
N GLU A 549 26.73 16.48 -8.45
CA GLU A 549 25.70 15.69 -9.11
C GLU A 549 26.35 14.42 -9.68
N GLU A 550 25.97 13.25 -9.17
CA GLU A 550 26.12 12.02 -9.94
C GLU A 550 25.23 12.12 -11.19
N THR A 551 25.83 12.50 -12.31
CA THR A 551 25.28 12.41 -13.65
C THR A 551 24.74 11.01 -13.94
N ILE A 552 23.42 10.83 -13.93
CA ILE A 552 22.79 9.67 -14.57
C ILE A 552 22.72 9.98 -16.06
N HIS A 553 23.68 9.46 -16.81
CA HIS A 553 23.57 9.33 -18.26
C HIS A 553 22.26 8.63 -18.64
N ASP A 554 21.49 9.18 -19.57
CA ASP A 554 20.50 8.44 -20.38
C ASP A 554 21.25 7.44 -21.27
N ALA A 555 21.78 6.38 -20.65
CA ALA A 555 22.42 5.29 -21.33
C ALA A 555 21.35 4.45 -22.02
N VAL A 556 21.45 4.33 -23.35
CA VAL A 556 20.65 3.37 -24.12
C VAL A 556 20.82 1.99 -23.49
N PRO A 557 19.73 1.29 -23.11
CA PRO A 557 19.84 0.02 -22.41
C PRO A 557 20.63 -1.00 -23.23
N LYS A 558 21.63 -1.63 -22.60
CA LYS A 558 22.52 -2.59 -23.23
C LYS A 558 21.75 -3.84 -23.69
N PRO A 559 22.20 -4.53 -24.75
CA PRO A 559 21.64 -5.81 -25.18
C PRO A 559 21.67 -6.89 -24.10
N TYR A 560 20.67 -7.79 -24.10
CA TYR A 560 20.60 -8.95 -23.19
C TYR A 560 21.85 -9.83 -23.23
N SER A 561 22.50 -9.92 -24.40
CA SER A 561 23.72 -10.71 -24.61
C SER A 561 24.90 -10.22 -23.78
N GLU A 562 24.95 -8.93 -23.43
CA GLU A 562 26.04 -8.29 -22.70
C GLU A 562 25.95 -8.45 -21.18
N ILE A 563 24.87 -9.03 -20.65
CA ILE A 563 24.77 -9.29 -19.21
C ILE A 563 25.92 -10.22 -18.78
N PRO A 564 26.74 -9.84 -17.77
CA PRO A 564 27.82 -10.65 -17.25
C PRO A 564 27.35 -12.03 -16.79
N GLY A 565 28.22 -13.04 -16.90
CA GLY A 565 27.93 -14.37 -16.42
C GLY A 565 28.90 -15.45 -16.91
N PRO A 566 28.74 -16.69 -16.42
CA PRO A 566 29.61 -17.80 -16.79
C PRO A 566 29.55 -18.09 -18.29
N LYS A 567 30.73 -18.24 -18.90
CA LYS A 567 30.88 -18.60 -20.33
C LYS A 567 30.27 -19.97 -20.59
N LYS A 568 29.40 -20.04 -21.60
CA LYS A 568 28.71 -21.26 -22.05
C LYS A 568 29.61 -22.08 -22.98
N LEU A 569 29.57 -23.42 -22.86
CA LEU A 569 30.21 -24.32 -23.82
C LEU A 569 29.35 -24.45 -25.09
N PRO A 570 29.95 -24.77 -26.25
CA PRO A 570 29.20 -25.12 -27.46
C PRO A 570 28.25 -26.29 -27.18
N ILE A 571 27.03 -26.24 -27.73
CA ILE A 571 25.99 -27.29 -27.67
C ILE A 571 25.33 -27.46 -26.28
N ILE A 572 26.10 -27.71 -25.22
CA ILE A 572 25.58 -28.04 -23.87
C ILE A 572 25.42 -26.83 -22.94
N GLY A 573 25.87 -25.66 -23.37
CA GLY A 573 25.67 -24.39 -22.68
C GLY A 573 26.34 -24.32 -21.31
N ASN A 574 25.64 -23.88 -20.27
CA ASN A 574 26.10 -23.92 -18.88
C ASN A 574 25.61 -25.16 -18.12
N THR A 575 24.83 -26.03 -18.76
CA THR A 575 24.26 -27.24 -18.13
C THR A 575 25.32 -28.17 -17.55
N TRP A 576 26.47 -28.30 -18.22
CA TRP A 576 27.57 -29.15 -17.77
C TRP A 576 28.09 -28.77 -16.38
N ARG A 577 27.97 -27.50 -15.98
CA ARG A 577 28.43 -27.02 -14.66
C ARG A 577 27.64 -27.63 -13.51
N PHE A 578 26.46 -28.17 -13.77
CA PHE A 578 25.59 -28.84 -12.79
C PHE A 578 25.57 -30.37 -12.98
N ALA A 579 26.44 -30.91 -13.85
CA ALA A 579 26.51 -32.35 -14.08
C ALA A 579 27.03 -33.09 -12.83
N PRO A 580 26.45 -34.26 -12.45
CA PRO A 580 26.76 -34.90 -11.17
C PRO A 580 28.24 -35.31 -10.95
N VAL A 581 28.96 -35.65 -12.02
CA VAL A 581 30.32 -36.24 -11.95
C VAL A 581 31.41 -35.24 -12.37
N ILE A 582 31.15 -34.45 -13.42
CA ILE A 582 32.12 -33.54 -14.05
C ILE A 582 31.77 -32.06 -13.84
N GLY A 583 30.64 -31.77 -13.18
CA GLY A 583 30.14 -30.42 -12.97
C GLY A 583 30.90 -29.69 -11.86
N GLN A 584 30.90 -28.36 -11.98
CA GLN A 584 31.57 -27.47 -11.03
C GLN A 584 30.74 -27.19 -9.77
N TYR A 585 29.41 -27.31 -9.85
CA TYR A 585 28.49 -26.95 -8.79
C TYR A 585 27.54 -28.10 -8.47
N LYS A 586 27.39 -28.38 -7.19
CA LYS A 586 26.35 -29.27 -6.67
C LYS A 586 25.09 -28.47 -6.38
N ILE A 587 23.93 -29.03 -6.67
CA ILE A 587 22.62 -28.39 -6.40
C ILE A 587 22.46 -28.07 -4.90
N THR A 588 22.98 -28.94 -4.03
CA THR A 588 22.96 -28.76 -2.58
C THR A 588 23.84 -27.59 -2.10
N GLU A 589 24.71 -27.05 -2.96
CA GLU A 589 25.65 -25.95 -2.69
C GLU A 589 25.30 -24.68 -3.51
N LEU A 590 24.03 -24.52 -3.86
CA LEU A 590 23.54 -23.37 -4.62
C LEU A 590 23.73 -22.03 -3.85
N ASP A 591 23.85 -22.07 -2.53
CA ASP A 591 24.26 -20.94 -1.69
C ASP A 591 25.68 -20.45 -2.05
N LYS A 592 26.64 -21.38 -2.14
CA LYS A 592 28.02 -21.09 -2.56
C LYS A 592 28.06 -20.54 -3.98
N LEU A 593 27.22 -21.09 -4.88
CA LEU A 593 27.09 -20.58 -6.24
C LEU A 593 26.57 -19.14 -6.26
N MET A 594 25.52 -18.81 -5.51
CA MET A 594 24.99 -17.43 -5.48
C MET A 594 26.05 -16.43 -5.01
N TRP A 595 26.82 -16.77 -3.98
CA TRP A 595 27.96 -15.97 -3.53
C TRP A 595 29.05 -15.84 -4.60
N ALA A 596 29.40 -16.93 -5.28
CA ALA A 596 30.40 -16.90 -6.35
C ALA A 596 29.93 -16.06 -7.56
N LEU A 597 28.65 -16.11 -7.91
CA LEU A 597 28.09 -15.30 -9.00
C LEU A 597 28.19 -13.81 -8.68
N TRP A 598 27.79 -13.40 -7.47
CA TRP A 598 27.91 -12.01 -7.03
C TRP A 598 29.37 -11.53 -7.00
N LYS A 599 30.27 -12.31 -6.38
CA LYS A 599 31.70 -11.94 -6.28
C LYS A 599 32.39 -11.82 -7.64
N ASN A 600 32.09 -12.74 -8.56
CA ASN A 600 32.82 -12.83 -9.83
C ASN A 600 32.24 -11.94 -10.94
N TYR A 601 30.94 -11.62 -10.89
CA TYR A 601 30.24 -10.94 -11.99
C TYR A 601 29.46 -9.69 -11.56
N GLY A 602 29.33 -9.43 -10.26
CA GLY A 602 28.73 -8.21 -9.71
C GLY A 602 27.21 -8.28 -9.51
N LYS A 603 26.55 -7.12 -9.62
CA LYS A 603 25.16 -6.91 -9.19
C LYS A 603 24.08 -7.54 -10.07
N ILE A 604 24.40 -7.88 -11.33
CA ILE A 604 23.47 -8.52 -12.26
C ILE A 604 24.18 -9.59 -13.07
N VAL A 605 23.66 -10.82 -13.01
CA VAL A 605 24.36 -11.99 -13.56
C VAL A 605 23.39 -12.90 -14.30
N LYS A 606 23.73 -13.28 -15.53
CA LYS A 606 22.94 -14.19 -16.36
C LYS A 606 23.60 -15.56 -16.42
N VAL A 607 22.86 -16.60 -16.03
CA VAL A 607 23.22 -18.01 -16.26
C VAL A 607 22.28 -18.56 -17.33
N GLY A 608 22.75 -18.55 -18.58
CA GLY A 608 21.97 -19.00 -19.73
C GLY A 608 22.48 -20.28 -20.38
N GLY A 609 21.68 -20.86 -21.27
CA GLY A 609 22.00 -22.13 -21.96
C GLY A 609 21.89 -23.35 -21.06
N LEU A 610 20.83 -23.40 -20.24
CA LEU A 610 20.47 -24.54 -19.40
C LEU A 610 19.48 -25.43 -20.16
N ILE A 611 19.84 -26.69 -20.42
CA ILE A 611 18.97 -27.62 -21.17
C ILE A 611 17.67 -27.84 -20.38
N GLY A 612 16.54 -27.52 -20.99
CA GLY A 612 15.22 -27.69 -20.39
C GLY A 612 14.77 -26.59 -19.42
N HIS A 613 15.56 -25.52 -19.25
CA HIS A 613 15.24 -24.40 -18.37
C HIS A 613 15.44 -23.03 -19.06
N PRO A 614 14.58 -22.03 -18.80
CA PRO A 614 14.83 -20.66 -19.23
C PRO A 614 16.11 -20.08 -18.64
N ASP A 615 16.63 -19.02 -19.26
CA ASP A 615 17.75 -18.27 -18.69
C ASP A 615 17.41 -17.74 -17.28
N LEU A 616 18.36 -17.89 -16.37
CA LEU A 616 18.29 -17.37 -15.00
C LEU A 616 19.03 -16.04 -14.92
N LEU A 617 18.34 -14.99 -14.49
CA LEU A 617 18.90 -13.67 -14.26
C LEU A 617 18.92 -13.39 -12.74
N PHE A 618 20.11 -13.45 -12.14
CA PHE A 618 20.32 -13.13 -10.74
C PHE A 618 20.49 -11.62 -10.57
N VAL A 619 19.68 -11.02 -9.69
CA VAL A 619 19.72 -9.58 -9.38
C VAL A 619 20.09 -9.42 -7.91
N PHE A 620 21.29 -8.90 -7.65
CA PHE A 620 21.86 -8.68 -6.33
C PHE A 620 21.78 -7.22 -5.88
N ASP A 621 21.01 -6.39 -6.57
CA ASP A 621 20.81 -4.98 -6.24
C ASP A 621 19.39 -4.73 -5.69
N GLY A 622 19.31 -4.17 -4.48
CA GLY A 622 18.07 -3.93 -3.76
C GLY A 622 17.10 -3.01 -4.51
N ASP A 623 17.59 -1.97 -5.18
CA ASP A 623 16.73 -1.05 -5.93
C ASP A 623 16.21 -1.68 -7.22
N GLU A 624 17.01 -2.48 -7.91
CA GLU A 624 16.54 -3.29 -9.04
C GLU A 624 15.51 -4.34 -8.59
N ILE A 625 15.75 -5.05 -7.49
CA ILE A 625 14.77 -5.99 -6.90
C ILE A 625 13.45 -5.25 -6.62
N LYS A 626 13.51 -4.07 -5.98
CA LYS A 626 12.35 -3.20 -5.71
C LYS A 626 11.64 -2.76 -6.98
N LYS A 627 12.36 -2.36 -8.04
CA LYS A 627 11.77 -2.00 -9.34
C LYS A 627 10.99 -3.17 -9.93
N VAL A 628 11.55 -4.39 -9.91
CA VAL A 628 10.88 -5.58 -10.44
C VAL A 628 9.63 -5.93 -9.60
N PHE A 629 9.70 -5.87 -8.27
CA PHE A 629 8.53 -6.11 -7.42
C PHE A 629 7.47 -4.99 -7.46
N ARG A 630 7.85 -3.73 -7.71
CA ARG A 630 6.89 -2.62 -7.82
C ARG A 630 6.20 -2.52 -9.17
N ARG A 631 6.85 -3.03 -10.22
CA ARG A 631 6.23 -3.19 -11.54
C ARG A 631 5.11 -4.23 -11.53
N GLU A 632 5.06 -5.11 -10.52
CA GLU A 632 4.27 -6.34 -10.46
C GLU A 632 2.98 -6.28 -11.27
N GLU A 633 2.97 -7.07 -12.35
CA GLU A 633 1.85 -7.21 -13.28
C GLU A 633 0.65 -7.88 -12.59
N ASP A 634 -0.55 -7.79 -13.18
CA ASP A 634 -1.79 -8.27 -12.54
C ASP A 634 -1.75 -9.73 -12.07
N MET A 635 -1.05 -10.60 -12.81
CA MET A 635 -0.91 -12.03 -12.50
C MET A 635 0.58 -12.44 -12.52
N PRO A 636 1.34 -12.13 -11.45
CA PRO A 636 2.76 -12.40 -11.42
C PRO A 636 3.02 -13.91 -11.47
N ARG A 637 3.95 -14.33 -12.34
CA ARG A 637 4.37 -15.73 -12.48
C ARG A 637 5.66 -15.98 -11.69
N ARG A 638 5.77 -17.16 -11.08
CA ARG A 638 7.03 -17.67 -10.52
C ARG A 638 7.63 -18.68 -11.50
N PRO A 639 8.94 -18.99 -11.40
CA PRO A 639 9.48 -20.20 -12.02
C PRO A 639 8.60 -21.41 -11.64
N SER A 640 8.20 -22.19 -12.64
CA SER A 640 7.27 -23.31 -12.47
C SER A 640 7.94 -24.46 -11.71
N MET A 641 7.16 -25.20 -10.91
CA MET A 641 7.54 -26.50 -10.32
C MET A 641 6.99 -27.59 -11.25
N PRO A 642 7.76 -28.10 -12.23
CA PRO A 642 7.19 -28.85 -13.33
C PRO A 642 6.59 -30.19 -12.89
N SER A 643 7.08 -30.80 -11.81
CA SER A 643 6.56 -32.09 -11.33
C SER A 643 5.24 -31.92 -10.59
N LEU A 644 5.14 -30.90 -9.73
CA LEU A 644 3.88 -30.56 -9.06
C LEU A 644 2.82 -30.06 -10.06
N HIS A 645 3.24 -29.30 -11.07
CA HIS A 645 2.36 -28.90 -12.17
C HIS A 645 1.83 -30.10 -12.95
N TYR A 646 2.70 -31.07 -13.28
CA TYR A 646 2.31 -32.31 -13.95
C TYR A 646 1.34 -33.14 -13.10
N TYR A 647 1.59 -33.24 -11.79
CA TYR A 647 0.68 -33.91 -10.87
C TYR A 647 -0.72 -33.27 -10.90
N LYS A 648 -0.81 -31.94 -10.73
CA LYS A 648 -2.08 -31.21 -10.63
C LYS A 648 -2.85 -31.13 -11.96
N GLU A 649 -2.18 -30.84 -13.08
CA GLU A 649 -2.85 -30.58 -14.36
C GLU A 649 -2.97 -31.82 -15.27
N ILE A 650 -2.15 -32.85 -15.05
CA ILE A 650 -2.16 -34.07 -15.88
C ILE A 650 -2.64 -35.29 -15.09
N LEU A 651 -1.96 -35.67 -14.00
CA LEU A 651 -2.28 -36.91 -13.28
C LEU A 651 -3.60 -36.84 -12.49
N GLN A 652 -3.82 -35.74 -11.78
CA GLN A 652 -5.00 -35.52 -10.93
C GLN A 652 -5.91 -34.40 -11.46
N LYS A 653 -5.98 -34.28 -12.79
CA LYS A 653 -6.74 -33.20 -13.44
C LYS A 653 -8.18 -33.12 -12.93
N GLU A 654 -8.87 -34.25 -12.80
CA GLU A 654 -10.28 -34.29 -12.34
C GLU A 654 -10.47 -33.75 -10.92
N PHE A 655 -9.45 -33.88 -10.07
CA PHE A 655 -9.49 -33.35 -8.72
C PHE A 655 -9.24 -31.85 -8.69
N PHE A 656 -8.25 -31.37 -9.45
CA PHE A 656 -7.75 -30.00 -9.40
C PHE A 656 -8.35 -29.05 -10.46
N ASP A 657 -9.17 -29.53 -11.39
CA ASP A 657 -9.68 -28.67 -12.49
C ASP A 657 -10.45 -27.46 -11.94
N GLY A 658 -10.09 -26.28 -12.45
CA GLY A 658 -10.55 -24.98 -11.94
C GLY A 658 -10.04 -24.55 -10.55
N ASN A 659 -9.44 -25.44 -9.75
CA ASN A 659 -9.09 -25.21 -8.33
C ASN A 659 -7.70 -25.72 -7.95
N ALA A 660 -6.70 -25.53 -8.81
CA ALA A 660 -5.38 -26.17 -8.67
C ALA A 660 -4.46 -25.56 -7.58
N GLY A 661 -4.97 -24.66 -6.75
CA GLY A 661 -4.25 -24.12 -5.60
C GLY A 661 -3.37 -22.90 -5.86
N VAL A 662 -2.59 -22.53 -4.85
CA VAL A 662 -1.68 -21.37 -4.86
C VAL A 662 -0.23 -21.74 -5.23
N ILE A 663 0.11 -23.03 -5.29
CA ILE A 663 1.46 -23.55 -5.57
C ILE A 663 1.48 -24.36 -6.87
N GLY A 664 2.54 -24.18 -7.69
CA GLY A 664 2.75 -24.92 -8.95
C GLY A 664 1.86 -24.45 -10.11
N ILE A 665 1.00 -23.45 -9.89
CA ILE A 665 0.01 -22.95 -10.85
C ILE A 665 0.12 -21.43 -11.00
N HIS A 666 -0.15 -20.95 -12.21
CA HIS A 666 -0.02 -19.54 -12.61
C HIS A 666 -1.18 -19.07 -13.50
N GLY A 667 -1.30 -17.76 -13.68
CA GLY A 667 -2.32 -17.16 -14.53
C GLY A 667 -3.72 -17.15 -13.89
N PRO A 668 -4.80 -17.16 -14.70
CA PRO A 668 -6.17 -16.98 -14.20
C PRO A 668 -6.61 -18.02 -13.18
N LYS A 669 -6.27 -19.31 -13.38
CA LYS A 669 -6.59 -20.39 -12.43
C LYS A 669 -6.02 -20.11 -11.03
N TRP A 670 -4.79 -19.61 -10.97
CA TRP A 670 -4.14 -19.24 -9.72
C TRP A 670 -4.79 -18.02 -9.07
N ASP A 671 -5.07 -16.97 -9.85
CA ASP A 671 -5.68 -15.74 -9.32
C ASP A 671 -7.09 -16.02 -8.76
N GLU A 672 -7.88 -16.82 -9.48
CA GLU A 672 -9.21 -17.24 -9.03
C GLU A 672 -9.16 -17.95 -7.68
N PHE A 673 -8.39 -19.04 -7.59
CA PHE A 673 -8.24 -19.78 -6.33
C PHE A 673 -7.74 -18.87 -5.20
N ARG A 674 -6.72 -18.04 -5.49
CA ARG A 674 -6.13 -17.12 -4.50
C ARG A 674 -7.15 -16.12 -3.96
N ARG A 675 -8.00 -15.52 -4.81
CA ARG A 675 -9.03 -14.56 -4.38
C ARG A 675 -10.04 -15.18 -3.42
N GLN A 676 -10.44 -16.42 -3.68
CA GLN A 676 -11.41 -17.14 -2.86
C GLN A 676 -10.89 -17.39 -1.44
N VAL A 677 -9.63 -17.86 -1.31
CA VAL A 677 -9.05 -18.24 0.00
C VAL A 677 -8.43 -17.07 0.76
N GLN A 678 -7.83 -16.07 0.08
CA GLN A 678 -7.03 -15.05 0.75
C GLN A 678 -7.84 -14.15 1.70
N GLN A 679 -9.11 -13.89 1.37
CA GLN A 679 -10.00 -13.06 2.19
C GLN A 679 -10.37 -13.75 3.51
N ILE A 680 -10.21 -15.08 3.59
CA ILE A 680 -10.51 -15.88 4.78
C ILE A 680 -9.24 -16.06 5.62
N VAL A 681 -8.10 -16.33 4.97
CA VAL A 681 -6.85 -16.72 5.65
C VAL A 681 -6.01 -15.52 6.13
N LEU A 682 -5.96 -14.42 5.35
CA LEU A 682 -5.08 -13.27 5.65
C LEU A 682 -5.54 -12.33 6.79
N PRO A 683 -6.84 -12.18 7.12
CA PRO A 683 -7.27 -11.31 8.20
C PRO A 683 -6.59 -11.62 9.54
N PRO A 684 -6.14 -10.61 10.31
CA PRO A 684 -5.56 -10.83 11.63
C PRO A 684 -6.49 -11.57 12.59
N SER A 685 -7.81 -11.30 12.50
CA SER A 685 -8.82 -11.95 13.33
C SER A 685 -8.85 -13.46 13.15
N THR A 686 -8.62 -13.97 11.93
CA THR A 686 -8.54 -15.41 11.67
C THR A 686 -7.37 -16.04 12.41
N ALA A 687 -6.18 -15.44 12.36
CA ALA A 687 -4.99 -15.96 13.02
C ALA A 687 -5.14 -16.00 14.56
N LYS A 688 -5.74 -14.96 15.15
CA LYS A 688 -5.95 -14.86 16.61
C LYS A 688 -6.73 -16.03 17.21
N LYS A 689 -7.62 -16.67 16.43
CA LYS A 689 -8.39 -17.85 16.86
C LYS A 689 -7.51 -19.06 17.16
N TYR A 690 -6.37 -19.16 16.50
CA TYR A 690 -5.49 -20.32 16.60
C TYR A 690 -4.43 -20.15 17.69
N ILE A 691 -4.37 -19.03 18.41
CA ILE A 691 -3.41 -18.80 19.50
C ILE A 691 -3.55 -19.88 20.58
N GLN A 692 -4.77 -20.11 21.10
CA GLN A 692 -4.98 -21.10 22.16
C GLN A 692 -4.67 -22.53 21.66
N PRO A 693 -5.18 -22.99 20.50
CA PRO A 693 -4.83 -24.31 19.98
C PRO A 693 -3.32 -24.51 19.79
N LEU A 694 -2.61 -23.50 19.28
CA LEU A 694 -1.17 -23.57 19.09
C LEU A 694 -0.39 -23.53 20.41
N ASN A 695 -0.90 -22.85 21.45
CA ASN A 695 -0.31 -22.90 22.79
C ASN A 695 -0.38 -24.31 23.37
N THR A 696 -1.51 -25.00 23.21
CA THR A 696 -1.68 -26.39 23.65
C THR A 696 -0.67 -27.30 22.95
N ILE A 697 -0.59 -27.23 21.61
CA ILE A 697 0.36 -28.05 20.82
C ILE A 697 1.81 -27.73 21.20
N ALA A 698 2.16 -26.46 21.41
CA ALA A 698 3.50 -26.06 21.84
C ALA A 698 3.83 -26.55 23.27
N GLY A 699 2.84 -26.60 24.17
CA GLY A 699 3.00 -27.15 25.52
C GLY A 699 3.26 -28.65 25.52
N GLU A 700 2.47 -29.41 24.74
CA GLU A 700 2.68 -30.85 24.54
C GLU A 700 4.05 -31.15 23.91
N PHE A 701 4.46 -30.34 22.93
CA PHE A 701 5.80 -30.48 22.34
C PHE A 701 6.92 -30.18 23.33
N LEU A 702 6.75 -29.18 24.20
CA LEU A 702 7.72 -28.86 25.26
C LEU A 702 7.87 -30.03 26.25
N GLN A 703 6.75 -30.65 26.63
CA GLN A 703 6.77 -31.87 27.44
C GLN A 703 7.52 -33.01 26.73
N LYS A 704 7.28 -33.22 25.44
CA LYS A 704 7.98 -34.23 24.65
C LYS A 704 9.49 -33.95 24.55
N MET A 705 9.88 -32.68 24.45
CA MET A 705 11.30 -32.28 24.51
C MET A 705 11.92 -32.73 25.83
N GLU A 706 11.26 -32.49 26.96
CA GLU A 706 11.72 -32.91 28.29
C GLU A 706 11.88 -34.42 28.44
N GLU A 707 10.88 -35.18 27.98
CA GLU A 707 10.89 -36.64 28.01
C GLU A 707 11.99 -37.24 27.11
N SER A 708 12.45 -36.49 26.11
CA SER A 708 13.47 -36.92 25.15
C SER A 708 14.91 -36.57 25.56
N LEU A 709 15.11 -35.87 26.67
CA LEU A 709 16.45 -35.48 27.13
C LEU A 709 17.26 -36.71 27.56
N ASN A 710 18.51 -36.78 27.09
CA ASN A 710 19.45 -37.79 27.55
C ASN A 710 20.05 -37.45 28.93
N GLU A 711 20.95 -38.31 29.43
CA GLU A 711 21.63 -38.11 30.72
C GLU A 711 22.39 -36.77 30.82
N ASN A 712 22.85 -36.22 29.70
CA ASN A 712 23.56 -34.94 29.62
C ASN A 712 22.62 -33.72 29.48
N GLN A 713 21.30 -33.92 29.61
CA GLN A 713 20.27 -32.91 29.36
C GLN A 713 20.29 -32.38 27.92
N GLU A 714 20.64 -33.24 26.95
CA GLU A 714 20.63 -32.90 25.53
C GLU A 714 19.48 -33.55 24.77
N LEU A 715 18.94 -32.82 23.79
CA LEU A 715 17.95 -33.31 22.85
C LEU A 715 18.54 -34.38 21.91
N PRO A 716 17.70 -35.28 21.35
CA PRO A 716 18.18 -36.41 20.56
C PRO A 716 18.78 -36.01 19.20
N ASP A 717 19.61 -36.88 18.62
CA ASP A 717 20.28 -36.62 17.32
C ASP A 717 19.28 -36.29 16.19
N ASN A 718 18.09 -36.89 16.22
CA ASN A 718 17.03 -36.68 15.24
C ASN A 718 16.06 -35.55 15.64
N PHE A 719 16.43 -34.62 16.53
CA PHE A 719 15.51 -33.60 17.04
C PHE A 719 14.80 -32.77 15.95
N LEU A 720 15.45 -32.50 14.80
CA LEU A 720 14.80 -31.84 13.65
C LEU A 720 13.53 -32.57 13.19
N TYR A 721 13.52 -33.91 13.25
CA TYR A 721 12.35 -34.72 12.93
C TYR A 721 11.21 -34.55 13.95
N GLU A 722 11.53 -34.33 15.23
CA GLU A 722 10.51 -34.00 16.24
C GLU A 722 9.94 -32.60 16.01
N ILE A 723 10.75 -31.63 15.57
CA ILE A 723 10.26 -30.31 15.15
C ILE A 723 9.30 -30.44 13.95
N TYR A 724 9.59 -31.31 12.97
CA TYR A 724 8.67 -31.56 11.85
C TYR A 724 7.31 -32.09 12.30
N LYS A 725 7.26 -32.95 13.33
CA LYS A 725 5.98 -33.44 13.89
C LYS A 725 5.19 -32.32 14.55
N TRP A 726 5.87 -31.44 15.29
CA TRP A 726 5.23 -30.26 15.89
C TRP A 726 4.65 -29.31 14.83
N ALA A 727 5.42 -29.01 13.79
CA ALA A 727 4.97 -28.13 12.72
C ALA A 727 3.82 -28.78 11.93
N LEU A 728 3.86 -30.09 11.70
CA LEU A 728 2.77 -30.84 11.08
C LEU A 728 1.48 -30.78 11.91
N GLU A 729 1.55 -31.04 13.21
CA GLU A 729 0.39 -30.95 14.11
C GLU A 729 -0.21 -29.53 14.12
N SER A 730 0.66 -28.51 14.17
CA SER A 730 0.28 -27.10 14.18
C SER A 730 -0.41 -26.68 12.88
N VAL A 731 0.19 -26.99 11.73
CA VAL A 731 -0.36 -26.66 10.42
C VAL A 731 -1.66 -27.42 10.17
N ALA A 732 -1.74 -28.70 10.54
CA ALA A 732 -2.97 -29.48 10.42
C ALA A 732 -4.11 -28.93 11.28
N ARG A 733 -3.81 -28.46 12.50
CA ARG A 733 -4.79 -27.78 13.35
C ARG A 733 -5.36 -26.53 12.68
N VAL A 734 -4.54 -25.79 11.94
CA VAL A 734 -4.94 -24.58 11.20
C VAL A 734 -5.69 -24.92 9.91
N SER A 735 -5.19 -25.88 9.14
CA SER A 735 -5.64 -26.11 7.76
C SER A 735 -6.74 -27.15 7.62
N LEU A 736 -6.81 -28.12 8.53
CA LEU A 736 -7.80 -29.21 8.55
C LEU A 736 -8.75 -29.13 9.76
N ASP A 737 -8.56 -28.14 10.64
CA ASP A 737 -9.29 -28.02 11.91
C ASP A 737 -9.22 -29.29 12.79
N THR A 738 -8.16 -30.10 12.62
CA THR A 738 -8.03 -31.42 13.23
C THR A 738 -6.69 -31.59 13.94
N ARG A 739 -6.68 -32.31 15.06
CA ARG A 739 -5.48 -32.84 15.71
C ARG A 739 -5.09 -34.15 15.03
N LEU A 740 -3.85 -34.27 14.54
CA LEU A 740 -3.36 -35.48 13.89
C LEU A 740 -2.77 -36.47 14.90
N GLY A 741 -2.45 -36.04 16.12
CA GLY A 741 -1.80 -36.90 17.12
C GLY A 741 -0.33 -37.17 16.79
N CYS A 742 0.34 -36.30 16.01
CA CYS A 742 1.75 -36.45 15.65
C CYS A 742 2.70 -36.38 16.86
N LEU A 743 2.21 -35.81 17.98
CA LEU A 743 2.99 -35.65 19.21
C LEU A 743 2.80 -36.79 20.21
N ASP A 744 1.88 -37.73 19.98
CA ASP A 744 1.59 -38.81 20.93
C ASP A 744 2.83 -39.69 21.21
N ALA A 745 3.01 -40.09 22.47
CA ALA A 745 4.16 -40.89 22.90
C ALA A 745 4.13 -42.33 22.37
N ASN A 746 2.92 -42.89 22.16
CA ASN A 746 2.68 -44.28 21.74
C ASN A 746 2.06 -44.36 20.33
N LEU A 747 2.64 -43.63 19.36
CA LEU A 747 2.22 -43.72 17.96
C LEU A 747 2.48 -45.12 17.39
N ASP A 748 1.40 -45.83 17.05
CA ASP A 748 1.52 -47.09 16.32
C ASP A 748 2.22 -46.83 14.97
N LYS A 749 3.17 -47.71 14.60
CA LYS A 749 3.91 -47.62 13.33
C LYS A 749 2.99 -47.71 12.12
N ASN A 750 1.83 -48.35 12.27
CA ASN A 750 0.82 -48.49 11.23
C ASN A 750 -0.31 -47.44 11.33
N SER A 751 -0.21 -46.49 12.27
CA SER A 751 -1.19 -45.42 12.43
C SER A 751 -1.22 -44.49 11.21
N GLU A 752 -2.39 -43.89 10.97
CA GLU A 752 -2.57 -42.86 9.94
C GLU A 752 -1.59 -41.70 10.16
N SER A 753 -1.42 -41.24 11.40
CA SER A 753 -0.52 -40.16 11.78
C SER A 753 0.95 -40.46 11.44
N GLN A 754 1.41 -41.69 11.69
CA GLN A 754 2.77 -42.10 11.33
C GLN A 754 2.95 -42.20 9.82
N ASN A 755 1.94 -42.67 9.07
CA ASN A 755 1.97 -42.67 7.61
C ASN A 755 2.09 -41.26 7.04
N ILE A 756 1.34 -40.28 7.56
CA ILE A 756 1.44 -38.88 7.12
C ILE A 756 2.84 -38.31 7.37
N ILE A 757 3.39 -38.57 8.57
CA ILE A 757 4.75 -38.15 8.91
C ILE A 757 5.74 -38.75 7.90
N ASN A 758 5.63 -40.04 7.59
CA ASN A 758 6.48 -40.72 6.61
C ASN A 758 6.33 -40.13 5.20
N SER A 759 5.10 -39.83 4.77
CA SER A 759 4.81 -39.24 3.46
C SER A 759 5.34 -37.81 3.36
N ILE A 760 5.33 -37.01 4.44
CA ILE A 760 5.86 -35.63 4.44
C ILE A 760 7.37 -35.66 4.25
N ASN A 761 8.04 -36.53 5.00
CA ASN A 761 9.47 -36.70 4.87
C ASN A 761 9.83 -37.22 3.48
N THR A 762 9.08 -38.23 3.00
CA THR A 762 9.27 -38.76 1.64
C THR A 762 9.09 -37.67 0.59
N PHE A 763 8.07 -36.82 0.72
CA PHE A 763 7.88 -35.68 -0.18
C PHE A 763 9.10 -34.77 -0.17
N PHE A 764 9.51 -34.23 0.99
CA PHE A 764 10.62 -33.26 1.07
C PHE A 764 11.96 -33.81 0.56
N TRP A 765 12.30 -35.05 0.92
CA TRP A 765 13.53 -35.70 0.45
C TRP A 765 13.55 -35.91 -1.07
N ASN A 766 12.39 -36.14 -1.70
CA ASN A 766 12.31 -36.34 -3.15
C ASN A 766 12.13 -35.03 -3.94
N VAL A 767 11.66 -33.93 -3.33
CA VAL A 767 11.51 -32.63 -4.02
C VAL A 767 12.83 -32.15 -4.60
N ALA A 768 13.93 -32.21 -3.83
CA ALA A 768 15.24 -31.76 -4.31
C ALA A 768 15.67 -32.52 -5.58
N GLU A 769 15.41 -33.82 -5.63
CA GLU A 769 15.72 -34.66 -6.79
C GLU A 769 14.81 -34.37 -7.99
N VAL A 770 13.51 -34.26 -7.76
CA VAL A 770 12.51 -34.18 -8.83
C VAL A 770 12.39 -32.78 -9.42
N GLU A 771 12.61 -31.73 -8.63
CA GLU A 771 12.44 -30.33 -9.03
C GLU A 771 13.76 -29.64 -9.40
N LEU A 772 14.88 -29.96 -8.73
CA LEU A 772 16.14 -29.23 -8.93
C LEU A 772 17.12 -29.95 -9.87
N LYS A 773 17.06 -31.28 -10.01
CA LYS A 773 17.90 -32.01 -10.97
C LYS A 773 17.29 -32.00 -12.37
N MET A 774 18.06 -32.44 -13.36
CA MET A 774 17.59 -32.61 -14.73
C MET A 774 16.31 -33.48 -14.74
N PRO A 775 15.23 -33.07 -15.42
CA PRO A 775 13.91 -33.70 -15.30
C PRO A 775 13.80 -35.01 -16.09
N ILE A 776 14.67 -35.99 -15.78
CA ILE A 776 14.70 -37.33 -16.38
C ILE A 776 13.34 -38.03 -16.26
N TRP A 777 12.59 -37.71 -15.21
CA TRP A 777 11.23 -38.22 -14.97
C TRP A 777 10.24 -37.93 -16.10
N LYS A 778 10.49 -36.91 -16.94
CA LYS A 778 9.68 -36.63 -18.14
C LYS A 778 9.85 -37.68 -19.24
N ILE A 779 10.97 -38.41 -19.22
CA ILE A 779 11.29 -39.48 -20.17
C ILE A 779 11.04 -40.86 -19.53
N TYR A 780 11.50 -41.04 -18.28
CA TYR A 780 11.36 -42.27 -17.53
C TYR A 780 11.02 -42.00 -16.06
N GLN A 781 9.84 -42.43 -15.61
CA GLN A 781 9.37 -42.27 -14.22
C GLN A 781 10.23 -43.08 -13.23
N ASN A 782 11.30 -42.45 -12.74
CA ASN A 782 12.25 -43.04 -11.81
C ASN A 782 11.64 -43.25 -10.39
N LYS A 783 12.37 -43.95 -9.52
CA LYS A 783 11.92 -44.28 -8.16
C LYS A 783 11.60 -43.04 -7.32
N ALA A 784 12.39 -41.97 -7.46
CA ALA A 784 12.18 -40.73 -6.72
C ALA A 784 10.87 -40.04 -7.12
N PHE A 785 10.60 -39.91 -8.43
CA PHE A 785 9.34 -39.37 -8.93
C PHE A 785 8.14 -40.21 -8.49
N LYS A 786 8.23 -41.55 -8.56
CA LYS A 786 7.14 -42.43 -8.11
C LYS A 786 6.84 -42.26 -6.62
N LYS A 787 7.87 -42.19 -5.77
CA LYS A 787 7.72 -41.93 -4.33
C LYS A 787 7.14 -40.54 -4.05
N TYR A 788 7.56 -39.54 -4.81
CA TYR A 788 7.04 -38.17 -4.73
C TYR A 788 5.54 -38.11 -5.04
N ILE A 789 5.11 -38.77 -6.13
CA ILE A 789 3.68 -38.84 -6.49
C ILE A 789 2.87 -39.63 -5.46
N ALA A 790 3.40 -40.74 -4.95
CA ALA A 790 2.72 -41.53 -3.91
C ALA A 790 2.49 -40.68 -2.64
N ALA A 791 3.50 -39.94 -2.19
CA ALA A 791 3.36 -39.05 -1.05
C ALA A 791 2.30 -37.94 -1.28
N LEU A 792 2.26 -37.35 -2.48
CA LEU A 792 1.22 -36.37 -2.84
C LEU A 792 -0.19 -36.96 -2.82
N GLU A 793 -0.36 -38.20 -3.27
CA GLU A 793 -1.64 -38.92 -3.18
C GLU A 793 -2.06 -39.17 -1.73
N ASP A 794 -1.13 -39.61 -0.87
CA ASP A 794 -1.40 -39.81 0.55
C ASP A 794 -1.94 -38.52 1.20
N PHE A 795 -1.29 -37.37 0.90
CA PHE A 795 -1.77 -36.07 1.38
C PHE A 795 -3.13 -35.70 0.86
N ARG A 796 -3.40 -35.91 -0.43
CA ARG A 796 -4.68 -35.58 -1.05
C ARG A 796 -5.81 -36.40 -0.41
N ILE A 797 -5.59 -37.70 -0.23
CA ILE A 797 -6.55 -38.62 0.40
C ILE A 797 -6.80 -38.19 1.85
N LEU A 798 -5.74 -37.91 2.60
CA LEU A 798 -5.84 -37.43 3.97
C LEU A 798 -6.66 -36.14 4.08
N CYS A 799 -6.27 -35.11 3.31
CA CYS A 799 -6.94 -33.82 3.34
C CYS A 799 -8.43 -34.00 3.05
N MET A 800 -8.78 -34.78 2.01
CA MET A 800 -10.18 -35.06 1.70
C MET A 800 -10.90 -35.79 2.85
N LYS A 801 -10.29 -36.82 3.44
CA LYS A 801 -10.88 -37.56 4.56
C LYS A 801 -11.22 -36.63 5.74
N HIS A 802 -10.27 -35.80 6.16
CA HIS A 802 -10.46 -34.91 7.31
C HIS A 802 -11.39 -33.74 7.02
N ILE A 803 -11.35 -33.17 5.82
CA ILE A 803 -12.28 -32.12 5.40
C ILE A 803 -13.71 -32.67 5.38
N THR A 804 -13.93 -33.84 4.78
CA THR A 804 -15.27 -34.47 4.76
C THR A 804 -15.78 -34.73 6.17
N LYS A 805 -14.95 -35.31 7.05
CA LYS A 805 -15.31 -35.53 8.46
C LYS A 805 -15.70 -34.22 9.17
N THR A 806 -14.90 -33.17 9.00
CA THR A 806 -15.16 -31.85 9.60
C THR A 806 -16.50 -31.28 9.15
N LEU A 807 -16.82 -31.40 7.85
CA LEU A 807 -18.08 -30.91 7.29
C LEU A 807 -19.30 -31.75 7.71
N GLU A 808 -19.14 -33.06 7.83
CA GLU A 808 -20.17 -33.96 8.37
C GLU A 808 -20.50 -33.65 9.83
N ASP A 809 -19.49 -33.43 10.67
CA ASP A 809 -19.68 -33.09 12.08
C ASP A 809 -20.34 -31.71 12.25
N THR A 810 -20.05 -30.76 11.35
CA THR A 810 -20.67 -29.43 11.33
C THR A 810 -22.15 -29.48 10.99
N SER A 811 -22.56 -30.37 10.07
CA SER A 811 -23.97 -30.55 9.70
C SER A 811 -24.85 -31.04 10.86
N LYS A 812 -24.25 -31.65 11.89
CA LYS A 812 -24.92 -32.12 13.11
C LYS A 812 -25.04 -31.06 14.21
N LEU A 813 -24.31 -29.94 14.10
CA LEU A 813 -24.25 -28.87 15.10
C LEU A 813 -24.79 -27.56 14.51
N GLN A 814 -26.12 -27.41 14.44
CA GLN A 814 -26.73 -26.12 14.13
C GLN A 814 -26.45 -25.14 15.29
N HIS A 815 -25.94 -23.94 14.98
CA HIS A 815 -25.56 -22.84 15.89
C HIS A 815 -24.12 -22.84 16.48
N LYS A 816 -23.08 -22.91 15.63
CA LYS A 816 -21.76 -22.39 16.04
C LYS A 816 -21.75 -20.87 16.04
N LYS A 817 -21.15 -20.25 17.07
CA LYS A 817 -20.89 -18.80 17.07
C LYS A 817 -19.91 -18.50 15.93
N GLU A 818 -20.01 -17.32 15.33
CA GLU A 818 -19.12 -16.92 14.23
C GLU A 818 -17.63 -17.02 14.62
N GLU A 819 -17.32 -16.81 15.90
CA GLU A 819 -15.98 -16.94 16.47
C GLU A 819 -15.41 -18.36 16.38
N ASP A 820 -16.26 -19.39 16.41
CA ASP A 820 -15.88 -20.81 16.45
C ASP A 820 -15.79 -21.46 15.07
N ILE A 821 -16.14 -20.73 14.00
CA ILE A 821 -16.09 -21.25 12.62
C ILE A 821 -14.63 -21.27 12.12
N SER A 822 -14.16 -22.45 11.71
CA SER A 822 -12.81 -22.74 11.24
C SER A 822 -12.55 -22.24 9.81
N ILE A 823 -11.28 -22.24 9.37
CA ILE A 823 -10.92 -21.87 7.99
C ILE A 823 -11.58 -22.81 6.99
N VAL A 824 -11.63 -24.11 7.29
CA VAL A 824 -12.26 -25.14 6.45
C VAL A 824 -13.73 -24.85 6.25
N GLU A 825 -14.45 -24.65 7.36
CA GLU A 825 -15.88 -24.37 7.36
C GLU A 825 -16.18 -23.08 6.61
N ARG A 826 -15.44 -21.99 6.85
CA ARG A 826 -15.62 -20.71 6.14
C ARG A 826 -15.40 -20.80 4.65
N ILE A 827 -14.42 -21.60 4.22
CA ILE A 827 -14.19 -21.83 2.78
C ILE A 827 -15.37 -22.58 2.20
N PHE A 828 -15.85 -23.62 2.88
CA PHE A 828 -17.00 -24.39 2.42
C PHE A 828 -18.28 -23.55 2.39
N GLU A 829 -18.58 -22.78 3.43
CA GLU A 829 -19.74 -21.87 3.49
C GLU A 829 -19.74 -20.86 2.34
N LYS A 830 -18.56 -20.31 2.00
CA LYS A 830 -18.43 -19.29 0.96
C LYS A 830 -18.44 -19.85 -0.46
N THR A 831 -17.91 -21.06 -0.64
CA THR A 831 -17.65 -21.63 -2.00
C THR A 831 -18.57 -22.80 -2.37
N GLY A 832 -19.21 -23.43 -1.39
CA GLY A 832 -19.96 -24.68 -1.57
C GLY A 832 -19.11 -25.88 -1.99
N ASN A 833 -17.77 -25.77 -1.96
CA ASN A 833 -16.88 -26.77 -2.57
C ASN A 833 -15.76 -27.19 -1.60
N SER A 834 -15.91 -28.39 -1.04
CA SER A 834 -14.96 -29.00 -0.09
C SER A 834 -13.56 -29.23 -0.71
N LYS A 835 -13.46 -29.39 -2.03
CA LYS A 835 -12.17 -29.55 -2.71
C LYS A 835 -11.29 -28.30 -2.55
N ILE A 836 -11.86 -27.11 -2.51
CA ILE A 836 -11.07 -25.87 -2.34
C ILE A 836 -10.39 -25.85 -0.97
N ALA A 837 -11.12 -26.25 0.08
CA ALA A 837 -10.57 -26.37 1.43
C ALA A 837 -9.47 -27.46 1.49
N ALA A 838 -9.70 -28.61 0.86
CA ALA A 838 -8.71 -29.68 0.79
C ALA A 838 -7.45 -29.29 0.02
N VAL A 839 -7.58 -28.59 -1.12
CA VAL A 839 -6.43 -28.11 -1.90
C VAL A 839 -5.67 -27.02 -1.14
N LEU A 840 -6.37 -26.13 -0.43
CA LEU A 840 -5.70 -25.15 0.43
C LEU A 840 -4.93 -25.85 1.55
N ALA A 841 -5.53 -26.85 2.20
CA ALA A 841 -4.89 -27.59 3.27
C ALA A 841 -3.63 -28.33 2.78
N LEU A 842 -3.74 -29.00 1.63
CA LEU A 842 -2.60 -29.60 0.95
C LEU A 842 -1.49 -28.57 0.71
N ASP A 843 -1.81 -27.42 0.12
CA ASP A 843 -0.82 -26.38 -0.17
C ASP A 843 -0.18 -25.78 1.10
N LEU A 844 -0.94 -25.62 2.19
CA LEU A 844 -0.41 -25.15 3.48
C LEU A 844 0.52 -26.18 4.13
N MET A 845 0.18 -27.47 4.09
CA MET A 845 1.00 -28.54 4.67
C MET A 845 2.30 -28.76 3.88
N LEU A 846 2.24 -28.78 2.55
CA LEU A 846 3.42 -29.02 1.69
C LEU A 846 4.51 -27.95 1.83
N VAL A 847 4.17 -26.73 2.28
CA VAL A 847 5.15 -25.62 2.39
C VAL A 847 5.34 -25.14 3.83
N GLY A 848 4.32 -25.26 4.69
CA GLY A 848 4.34 -24.75 6.06
C GLY A 848 5.19 -25.59 7.02
N VAL A 849 5.22 -26.91 6.85
CA VAL A 849 5.87 -27.83 7.81
C VAL A 849 7.39 -27.64 7.83
N ASP A 850 8.04 -27.78 6.67
CA ASP A 850 9.50 -27.72 6.59
C ASP A 850 10.01 -26.31 6.90
N THR A 851 9.35 -25.29 6.34
CA THR A 851 9.85 -23.90 6.47
C THR A 851 9.77 -23.34 7.89
N THR A 852 8.69 -23.60 8.63
CA THR A 852 8.58 -23.19 10.04
C THR A 852 9.58 -23.95 10.90
N SER A 853 9.78 -25.25 10.65
CA SER A 853 10.70 -26.09 11.44
C SER A 853 12.14 -25.62 11.35
N ILE A 854 12.60 -25.29 10.15
CA ILE A 854 13.97 -24.79 9.92
C ILE A 854 14.16 -23.38 10.52
N ALA A 855 13.14 -22.52 10.42
CA ALA A 855 13.17 -21.21 11.05
C ALA A 855 13.29 -21.31 12.57
N LEU A 856 12.57 -22.27 13.19
CA LEU A 856 12.67 -22.56 14.61
C LEU A 856 14.07 -23.04 14.97
N ALA A 857 14.56 -24.08 14.30
CA ALA A 857 15.87 -24.68 14.53
C ALA A 857 17.00 -23.65 14.42
N SER A 858 17.00 -22.85 13.35
CA SER A 858 18.00 -21.81 13.12
C SER A 858 17.91 -20.70 14.17
N THR A 859 16.72 -20.36 14.65
CA THR A 859 16.56 -19.33 15.70
C THR A 859 17.03 -19.84 17.05
N MET A 860 16.73 -21.10 17.39
CA MET A 860 17.26 -21.75 18.58
C MET A 860 18.79 -21.78 18.55
N TYR A 861 19.37 -22.13 17.41
CA TYR A 861 20.81 -22.13 17.22
C TYR A 861 21.41 -20.73 17.40
N GLN A 862 20.88 -19.70 16.73
CA GLN A 862 21.38 -18.32 16.88
C GLN A 862 21.32 -17.84 18.33
N LEU A 863 20.23 -18.09 19.06
CA LEU A 863 20.13 -17.72 20.47
C LEU A 863 21.04 -18.57 21.37
N SER A 864 21.30 -19.84 21.02
CA SER A 864 22.25 -20.68 21.78
C SER A 864 23.70 -20.19 21.66
N GLN A 865 24.06 -19.61 20.51
CA GLN A 865 25.40 -19.08 20.25
C GLN A 865 25.59 -17.64 20.72
N ASN A 866 24.52 -16.96 21.13
CA ASN A 866 24.56 -15.56 21.59
C ASN A 866 23.92 -15.43 22.99
N PRO A 867 24.64 -15.81 24.07
CA PRO A 867 24.08 -15.87 25.43
C PRO A 867 23.56 -14.54 25.96
N ASP A 868 24.18 -13.42 25.58
CA ASP A 868 23.72 -12.06 25.94
C ASP A 868 22.36 -11.73 25.31
N LYS A 869 22.16 -12.13 24.04
CA LYS A 869 20.89 -11.95 23.33
C LYS A 869 19.82 -12.88 23.90
N GLN A 870 20.18 -14.12 24.21
CA GLN A 870 19.30 -15.07 24.90
C GLN A 870 18.85 -14.54 26.25
N GLN A 871 19.75 -13.89 27.00
CA GLN A 871 19.44 -13.28 28.28
C GLN A 871 18.43 -12.13 28.15
N LYS A 872 18.58 -11.27 27.14
CA LYS A 872 17.60 -10.21 26.84
C LYS A 872 16.22 -10.76 26.44
N VAL A 873 16.17 -11.85 25.66
CA VAL A 873 14.92 -12.55 25.35
C VAL A 873 14.28 -13.06 26.65
N PHE A 874 15.06 -13.66 27.54
CA PHE A 874 14.57 -14.15 28.82
C PHE A 874 14.00 -13.02 29.70
N GLU A 875 14.69 -11.88 29.80
CA GLU A 875 14.23 -10.70 30.54
C GLU A 875 12.92 -10.12 29.97
N GLU A 876 12.82 -10.01 28.64
CA GLU A 876 11.56 -9.64 27.98
C GLU A 876 10.44 -10.62 28.34
N LEU A 877 10.72 -11.93 28.26
CA LEU A 877 9.76 -12.98 28.57
C LEU A 877 9.36 -13.01 30.04
N GLN A 878 10.25 -12.66 30.98
CA GLN A 878 9.88 -12.51 32.40
C GLN A 878 8.92 -11.35 32.62
N SER A 879 9.10 -10.23 31.90
CA SER A 879 8.19 -9.10 31.98
C SER A 879 6.84 -9.39 31.33
N VAL A 880 6.84 -10.05 30.17
CA VAL A 880 5.63 -10.30 29.37
C VAL A 880 4.85 -11.52 29.88
N LEU A 881 5.55 -12.55 30.38
CA LEU A 881 5.02 -13.78 30.94
C LEU A 881 5.60 -14.01 32.35
N PRO A 882 5.11 -13.28 33.38
CA PRO A 882 5.64 -13.39 34.73
C PRO A 882 5.57 -14.81 35.28
N ASN A 883 4.45 -15.50 35.04
CA ASN A 883 4.29 -16.91 35.36
C ASN A 883 4.83 -17.79 34.21
N PRO A 884 5.86 -18.63 34.43
CA PRO A 884 6.41 -19.52 33.41
C PRO A 884 5.41 -20.52 32.82
N LYS A 885 4.31 -20.81 33.52
CA LYS A 885 3.25 -21.72 33.07
C LYS A 885 2.16 -21.02 32.26
N SER A 886 2.19 -19.70 32.16
CA SER A 886 1.18 -18.95 31.39
C SER A 886 1.30 -19.23 29.90
N ASP A 887 0.15 -19.25 29.23
CA ASP A 887 0.08 -19.28 27.78
C ASP A 887 0.42 -17.92 27.18
N VAL A 888 0.93 -17.96 25.95
CA VAL A 888 1.20 -16.77 25.16
C VAL A 888 -0.12 -16.30 24.57
N ASP A 889 -0.75 -15.31 25.20
CA ASP A 889 -1.99 -14.72 24.71
C ASP A 889 -1.75 -13.62 23.65
N ASN A 890 -2.82 -12.98 23.19
CA ASN A 890 -2.75 -11.89 22.22
C ASN A 890 -1.89 -10.71 22.69
N MET A 891 -2.00 -10.34 23.97
CA MET A 891 -1.29 -9.19 24.53
C MET A 891 0.20 -9.51 24.66
N ALA A 892 0.51 -10.70 25.16
CA ALA A 892 1.87 -11.21 25.22
C ALA A 892 2.49 -11.22 23.83
N GLN A 893 1.80 -11.80 22.84
CA GLN A 893 2.29 -11.86 21.46
C GLN A 893 2.60 -10.47 20.90
N GLU A 894 1.78 -9.45 21.16
CA GLU A 894 2.01 -8.07 20.69
C GLU A 894 3.30 -7.46 21.28
N ASN A 895 3.64 -7.80 22.52
CA ASN A 895 4.76 -7.24 23.30
C ASN A 895 6.11 -7.99 23.20
N LEU A 896 6.19 -9.13 22.49
CA LEU A 896 7.45 -9.88 22.24
C LEU A 896 8.36 -9.18 21.22
N HIS A 897 8.74 -7.93 21.46
CA HIS A 897 9.47 -7.09 20.50
C HIS A 897 10.87 -7.60 20.17
N TYR A 898 11.63 -7.98 21.20
CA TYR A 898 13.00 -8.46 21.10
C TYR A 898 13.05 -9.88 20.53
N LEU A 899 12.18 -10.79 20.97
CA LEU A 899 12.07 -12.12 20.36
C LEU A 899 11.71 -12.05 18.87
N LYS A 900 10.77 -11.16 18.48
CA LYS A 900 10.47 -10.91 17.06
C LYS A 900 11.66 -10.38 16.29
N ALA A 901 12.49 -9.56 16.93
CA ALA A 901 13.72 -9.04 16.35
C ALA A 901 14.76 -10.15 16.13
N CYS A 902 14.90 -11.08 17.09
CA CYS A 902 15.74 -12.27 16.95
C CYS A 902 15.29 -13.15 15.78
N ILE A 903 13.99 -13.43 15.65
CA ILE A 903 13.44 -14.21 14.53
C ILE A 903 13.77 -13.54 13.19
N LYS A 904 13.59 -12.21 13.09
CA LYS A 904 13.91 -11.46 11.86
C LYS A 904 15.41 -11.49 11.52
N GLU A 905 16.26 -11.37 12.53
CA GLU A 905 17.71 -11.42 12.33
C GLU A 905 18.16 -12.82 11.91
N THR A 906 17.60 -13.87 12.49
CA THR A 906 17.82 -15.25 12.05
C THR A 906 17.42 -15.41 10.58
N LEU A 907 16.22 -14.97 10.19
CA LEU A 907 15.74 -15.08 8.81
C LEU A 907 16.53 -14.22 7.81
N ARG A 908 17.26 -13.20 8.28
CA ARG A 908 18.21 -12.42 7.48
C ARG A 908 19.50 -13.22 7.24
N MET A 909 20.08 -13.78 8.31
CA MET A 909 21.35 -14.51 8.25
C MET A 909 21.19 -15.87 7.56
N TYR A 910 20.15 -16.60 7.94
CA TYR A 910 19.82 -17.95 7.50
C TYR A 910 18.40 -17.98 6.92
N PRO A 911 18.17 -17.37 5.74
CA PRO A 911 16.87 -17.41 5.10
C PRO A 911 16.54 -18.83 4.69
N VAL A 912 15.44 -19.35 5.22
CA VAL A 912 14.92 -20.70 4.90
C VAL A 912 14.75 -20.90 3.39
N ILE A 913 14.32 -19.86 2.69
CA ILE A 913 14.29 -19.80 1.23
C ILE A 913 15.35 -18.80 0.76
N ILE A 914 16.45 -19.32 0.21
CA ILE A 914 17.65 -18.54 -0.14
C ILE A 914 17.44 -17.48 -1.23
N GLY A 915 16.36 -17.60 -2.00
CA GLY A 915 15.99 -16.64 -3.03
C GLY A 915 14.57 -16.86 -3.54
N ASN A 916 13.93 -15.81 -4.03
CA ASN A 916 12.63 -15.91 -4.69
C ASN A 916 12.71 -15.34 -6.10
N GLY A 917 11.75 -15.67 -6.96
CA GLY A 917 11.85 -15.32 -8.38
C GLY A 917 10.54 -14.87 -9.02
N ARG A 918 10.69 -14.25 -10.19
CA ARG A 918 9.60 -13.88 -11.10
C ARG A 918 9.95 -14.34 -12.51
N SER A 919 8.98 -14.93 -13.19
CA SER A 919 9.05 -15.10 -14.64
C SER A 919 8.45 -13.86 -15.28
N LEU A 920 9.22 -13.15 -16.11
CA LEU A 920 8.74 -11.96 -16.80
C LEU A 920 7.65 -12.33 -17.80
N ASN A 921 6.50 -11.64 -17.79
CA ASN A 921 5.47 -11.82 -18.82
C ASN A 921 5.55 -10.77 -19.94
N SER A 922 6.43 -9.78 -19.80
CA SER A 922 6.72 -8.76 -20.79
C SER A 922 8.20 -8.38 -20.75
N ASP A 923 8.73 -7.85 -21.87
CA ASP A 923 10.10 -7.37 -21.94
C ASP A 923 10.34 -6.25 -20.90
N ALA A 924 11.55 -6.19 -20.35
CA ALA A 924 11.90 -5.30 -19.26
C ALA A 924 13.29 -4.69 -19.42
N VAL A 925 13.50 -3.53 -18.81
CA VAL A 925 14.86 -3.03 -18.55
C VAL A 925 15.16 -3.31 -17.08
N ILE A 926 16.21 -4.10 -16.82
CA ILE A 926 16.66 -4.45 -15.47
C ILE A 926 18.17 -4.25 -15.41
N GLY A 927 18.65 -3.48 -14.43
CA GLY A 927 20.07 -3.16 -14.27
C GLY A 927 20.71 -2.50 -15.48
N GLY A 928 19.93 -1.77 -16.29
CA GLY A 928 20.40 -1.15 -17.54
C GLY A 928 20.43 -2.06 -18.77
N TYR A 929 19.94 -3.31 -18.68
CA TYR A 929 19.91 -4.27 -19.79
C TYR A 929 18.49 -4.55 -20.27
N LYS A 930 18.32 -4.77 -21.58
CA LYS A 930 17.05 -5.24 -22.16
C LYS A 930 16.89 -6.73 -21.87
N VAL A 931 15.96 -7.09 -20.99
CA VAL A 931 15.67 -8.46 -20.57
C VAL A 931 14.38 -8.94 -21.25
N PRO A 932 14.40 -10.05 -22.00
CA PRO A 932 13.23 -10.53 -22.72
C PRO A 932 12.21 -11.20 -21.80
N LYS A 933 10.94 -11.16 -22.23
CA LYS A 933 9.84 -11.98 -21.69
C LYS A 933 10.26 -13.45 -21.60
N GLY A 934 9.82 -14.13 -20.54
CA GLY A 934 10.13 -15.54 -20.27
C GLY A 934 11.39 -15.76 -19.43
N THR A 935 12.25 -14.74 -19.28
CA THR A 935 13.41 -14.81 -18.38
C THR A 935 12.97 -15.02 -16.93
N HIS A 936 13.69 -15.90 -16.21
CA HIS A 936 13.48 -16.13 -14.79
C HIS A 936 14.41 -15.24 -13.98
N VAL A 937 13.85 -14.17 -13.40
CA VAL A 937 14.58 -13.25 -12.55
C VAL A 937 14.59 -13.80 -11.13
N ILE A 938 15.78 -14.01 -10.58
CA ILE A 938 16.04 -14.57 -9.25
C ILE A 938 16.57 -13.45 -8.36
N PHE A 939 16.01 -13.33 -7.16
CA PHE A 939 16.37 -12.39 -6.12
C PHE A 939 17.05 -13.16 -4.99
N PRO A 940 18.39 -13.19 -4.93
CA PRO A 940 19.15 -14.07 -4.04
C PRO A 940 19.21 -13.48 -2.62
N HIS A 941 18.12 -13.60 -1.86
CA HIS A 941 17.99 -13.04 -0.52
C HIS A 941 19.17 -13.41 0.37
N LEU A 942 19.63 -14.66 0.36
CA LEU A 942 20.81 -15.09 1.13
C LEU A 942 22.04 -14.20 0.93
N VAL A 943 22.28 -13.73 -0.29
CA VAL A 943 23.44 -12.86 -0.56
C VAL A 943 23.09 -11.42 -0.21
N VAL A 944 22.00 -10.88 -0.76
CA VAL A 944 21.68 -9.44 -0.57
C VAL A 944 21.35 -9.08 0.88
N SER A 945 20.88 -10.02 1.70
CA SER A 945 20.64 -9.82 3.13
C SER A 945 21.89 -9.94 4.00
N ASN A 946 23.02 -10.32 3.42
CA ASN A 946 24.28 -10.61 4.14
C ASN A 946 25.51 -9.89 3.55
N ILE A 947 25.32 -8.90 2.68
CA ILE A 947 26.41 -8.02 2.22
C ILE A 947 26.49 -6.73 3.03
N GLU A 948 27.71 -6.26 3.25
CA GLU A 948 28.01 -5.03 4.01
C GLU A 948 27.37 -3.77 3.41
N GLU A 949 27.09 -3.77 2.11
CA GLU A 949 26.39 -2.67 1.42
C GLU A 949 25.02 -2.37 2.07
N TYR A 950 24.30 -3.41 2.51
CA TYR A 950 22.96 -3.27 3.08
C TYR A 950 22.89 -3.48 4.59
N PHE A 951 23.81 -4.28 5.15
CA PHE A 951 23.86 -4.59 6.57
C PHE A 951 25.28 -4.44 7.07
N ASP A 952 25.54 -3.42 7.89
CA ASP A 952 26.79 -3.30 8.64
C ASP A 952 27.02 -4.57 9.48
N LYS A 953 28.27 -5.05 9.62
CA LYS A 953 28.60 -6.30 10.35
C LYS A 953 27.61 -7.45 10.07
N PRO A 954 27.43 -7.88 8.81
CA PRO A 954 26.35 -8.79 8.41
C PRO A 954 26.50 -10.21 8.99
N ASN A 955 27.69 -10.58 9.45
CA ASN A 955 27.98 -11.89 10.06
C ASN A 955 27.76 -11.91 11.58
N GLU A 956 27.52 -10.75 12.22
CA GLU A 956 27.20 -10.68 13.65
C GLU A 956 25.67 -10.74 13.86
N PHE A 957 25.22 -11.52 14.85
CA PHE A 957 23.80 -11.64 15.18
C PHE A 957 23.33 -10.43 16.00
N ILE A 958 22.69 -9.45 15.34
CA ILE A 958 22.31 -8.18 15.96
C ILE A 958 20.80 -7.93 15.79
N PRO A 959 19.96 -8.53 16.68
CA PRO A 959 18.52 -8.29 16.72
C PRO A 959 18.14 -6.81 16.83
N GLU A 960 18.96 -6.00 17.51
CA GLU A 960 18.68 -4.59 17.76
C GLU A 960 18.44 -3.77 16.47
N ARG A 961 18.91 -4.24 15.31
CA ARG A 961 18.63 -3.65 13.99
C ARG A 961 17.15 -3.57 13.65
N TRP A 962 16.33 -4.43 14.25
CA TRP A 962 14.90 -4.54 13.97
C TRP A 962 14.02 -3.82 15.01
N LEU A 963 14.63 -3.25 16.05
CA LEU A 963 13.94 -2.51 17.10
C LEU A 963 13.76 -1.05 16.69
N LYS A 964 12.70 -0.42 17.20
CA LYS A 964 12.49 1.02 17.04
C LYS A 964 13.25 1.73 18.16
N THR A 965 14.31 2.46 17.84
CA THR A 965 14.97 3.33 18.83
C THR A 965 14.40 4.74 18.73
N GLU A 966 14.08 5.34 19.87
CA GLU A 966 13.94 6.79 19.97
C GLU A 966 15.31 7.43 19.66
N MET A 967 15.32 8.50 18.86
CA MET A 967 16.54 9.18 18.39
C MET A 967 17.38 9.86 19.49
N HIS A 968 17.15 9.58 20.78
CA HIS A 968 17.68 10.38 21.90
C HIS A 968 18.53 9.65 22.94
N SER A 969 18.85 8.35 22.78
CA SER A 969 19.81 7.71 23.68
C SER A 969 21.25 7.84 23.16
N ASN A 970 22.04 8.70 23.82
CA ASN A 970 23.47 8.92 23.52
C ASN A 970 24.39 7.71 23.80
N ASN A 971 23.84 6.57 24.23
CA ASN A 971 24.61 5.38 24.62
C ASN A 971 24.46 4.19 23.67
N CYS A 972 23.92 4.38 22.45
CA CYS A 972 23.88 3.31 21.44
C CYS A 972 24.99 3.53 20.38
N PRO A 973 25.98 2.63 20.23
CA PRO A 973 27.14 2.86 19.36
C PRO A 973 26.87 2.90 17.85
N MET A 974 25.63 2.71 17.38
CA MET A 974 25.36 2.47 15.96
C MET A 974 24.18 3.30 15.45
N LYS A 975 24.53 4.33 14.68
CA LYS A 975 23.64 5.20 13.90
C LYS A 975 23.13 4.41 12.67
N TYR A 976 22.27 3.41 12.85
CA TYR A 976 21.93 2.48 11.75
C TYR A 976 21.29 3.19 10.55
N LYS A 977 21.95 3.09 9.38
CA LYS A 977 21.36 3.41 8.07
C LYS A 977 20.03 2.66 7.91
N LYS A 978 19.05 3.31 7.31
CA LYS A 978 17.74 2.70 6.99
C LYS A 978 17.95 1.46 6.12
N ILE A 979 17.64 0.28 6.64
CA ILE A 979 17.74 -1.01 5.93
C ILE A 979 16.86 -0.96 4.67
N HIS A 980 17.41 -1.40 3.53
CA HIS A 980 16.66 -1.41 2.28
C HIS A 980 15.47 -2.42 2.35
N PRO A 981 14.22 -2.01 2.09
CA PRO A 981 13.06 -2.86 2.42
C PRO A 981 12.86 -4.09 1.52
N PHE A 982 13.64 -4.23 0.44
CA PHE A 982 13.51 -5.34 -0.53
C PHE A 982 14.70 -6.31 -0.52
N VAL A 983 15.71 -6.10 0.32
CA VAL A 983 16.87 -7.02 0.41
C VAL A 983 16.65 -8.18 1.38
N THR A 984 15.53 -8.18 2.10
CA THR A 984 15.12 -9.28 2.97
C THR A 984 13.60 -9.44 2.92
N LEU A 985 13.14 -10.51 2.25
CA LEU A 985 11.72 -10.78 2.05
C LEU A 985 11.39 -12.26 2.36
N PRO A 986 11.53 -12.70 3.62
CA PRO A 986 11.36 -14.11 4.01
C PRO A 986 9.97 -14.66 3.69
N PHE A 987 8.93 -13.81 3.72
CA PHE A 987 7.56 -14.17 3.36
C PHE A 987 7.15 -13.69 1.96
N GLY A 988 8.10 -13.22 1.15
CA GLY A 988 7.85 -12.61 -0.15
C GLY A 988 7.13 -11.27 -0.07
N TYR A 989 6.77 -10.73 -1.24
CA TYR A 989 6.12 -9.44 -1.41
C TYR A 989 5.02 -9.53 -2.49
N GLY A 990 4.03 -8.62 -2.40
CA GLY A 990 3.01 -8.43 -3.42
C GLY A 990 1.92 -9.50 -3.43
N ARG A 991 1.26 -9.71 -4.59
CA ARG A 991 0.16 -10.70 -4.71
C ARG A 991 0.61 -12.15 -4.45
N ARG A 992 1.92 -12.41 -4.59
CA ARG A 992 2.56 -13.71 -4.31
C ARG A 992 3.18 -13.78 -2.90
N ALA A 993 2.83 -12.88 -1.98
CA ALA A 993 3.25 -12.99 -0.59
C ALA A 993 2.67 -14.27 0.07
N CYS A 994 3.41 -14.82 1.03
CA CYS A 994 3.06 -16.05 1.72
C CYS A 994 1.66 -15.95 2.36
N LEU A 995 0.81 -16.95 2.08
CA LEU A 995 -0.54 -17.02 2.64
C LEU A 995 -0.52 -17.35 4.14
N GLY A 996 0.44 -18.21 4.54
CA GLY A 996 0.59 -18.71 5.91
C GLY A 996 1.41 -17.80 6.83
N ARG A 997 1.84 -16.61 6.39
CA ARG A 997 2.78 -15.75 7.14
C ARG A 997 2.40 -15.55 8.61
N ARG A 998 1.14 -15.22 8.89
CA ARG A 998 0.67 -14.94 10.25
C ARG A 998 0.71 -16.17 11.16
N PHE A 999 0.40 -17.33 10.61
CA PHE A 999 0.43 -18.61 11.33
C PHE A 999 1.87 -19.00 11.64
N ALA A 1000 2.77 -18.95 10.65
CA ALA A 1000 4.18 -19.24 10.84
C ALA A 1000 4.85 -18.29 11.85
N GLU A 1001 4.60 -16.96 11.76
CA GLU A 1001 5.11 -16.00 12.74
C GLU A 1001 4.59 -16.30 14.16
N MET A 1002 3.34 -16.74 14.29
CA MET A 1002 2.71 -17.08 15.57
C MET A 1002 3.23 -18.40 16.15
N GLU A 1003 3.35 -19.45 15.35
CA GLU A 1003 3.94 -20.74 15.71
C GLU A 1003 5.35 -20.55 16.29
N LEU A 1004 6.20 -19.80 15.58
CA LEU A 1004 7.56 -19.48 16.01
C LEU A 1004 7.56 -18.71 17.33
N GLN A 1005 6.75 -17.66 17.44
CA GLN A 1005 6.70 -16.82 18.64
C GLN A 1005 6.24 -17.60 19.88
N ILE A 1006 5.19 -18.40 19.76
CA ILE A 1006 4.63 -19.18 20.88
C ILE A 1006 5.65 -20.20 21.38
N LEU A 1007 6.21 -21.01 20.49
CA LEU A 1007 7.11 -22.09 20.89
C LEU A 1007 8.45 -21.54 21.39
N LEU A 1008 9.06 -20.56 20.70
CA LEU A 1008 10.31 -19.95 21.18
C LEU A 1008 10.12 -19.25 22.52
N ALA A 1009 9.00 -18.55 22.73
CA ALA A 1009 8.70 -17.93 24.02
C ALA A 1009 8.63 -18.99 25.14
N LYS A 1010 7.93 -20.11 24.93
CA LYS A 1010 7.85 -21.19 25.93
C LYS A 1010 9.21 -21.85 26.20
N ILE A 1011 10.01 -22.14 25.16
CA ILE A 1011 11.35 -22.73 25.29
C ILE A 1011 12.26 -21.79 26.09
N PHE A 1012 12.42 -20.54 25.64
CA PHE A 1012 13.39 -19.61 26.23
C PHE A 1012 12.92 -18.99 27.55
N ARG A 1013 11.62 -19.04 27.87
CA ARG A 1013 11.12 -18.69 29.22
C ARG A 1013 11.48 -19.74 30.26
N LYS A 1014 11.57 -21.02 29.86
CA LYS A 1014 11.80 -22.16 30.75
C LYS A 1014 13.26 -22.63 30.78
N TYR A 1015 13.99 -22.50 29.68
CA TYR A 1015 15.32 -23.08 29.52
C TYR A 1015 16.38 -22.07 29.11
N LYS A 1016 17.59 -22.28 29.64
CA LYS A 1016 18.85 -21.90 29.00
C LYS A 1016 19.16 -22.96 27.95
N VAL A 1017 19.33 -22.51 26.71
CA VAL A 1017 19.61 -23.38 25.57
C VAL A 1017 21.06 -23.18 25.14
N GLU A 1018 21.82 -24.27 25.03
CA GLU A 1018 23.23 -24.26 24.63
C GLU A 1018 23.46 -25.27 23.50
N TYR A 1019 24.40 -24.97 22.60
CA TYR A 1019 24.83 -25.89 21.55
C TYR A 1019 26.36 -25.97 21.54
N ASN A 1020 26.88 -27.17 21.77
CA ASN A 1020 28.29 -27.40 22.12
C ASN A 1020 29.11 -28.09 21.01
N TYR A 1021 28.56 -28.24 19.81
CA TYR A 1021 29.11 -29.09 18.74
C TYR A 1021 29.74 -28.29 17.58
N GLY A 1022 30.14 -27.04 17.84
CA GLY A 1022 30.74 -26.15 16.82
C GLY A 1022 29.69 -25.44 15.95
N PRO A 1023 30.12 -24.77 14.86
CA PRO A 1023 29.20 -24.03 14.01
C PRO A 1023 28.39 -24.95 13.10
N LEU A 1024 27.08 -24.74 13.01
CA LEU A 1024 26.23 -25.44 12.05
C LEU A 1024 26.61 -25.09 10.61
N THR A 1025 26.68 -26.10 9.76
CA THR A 1025 26.70 -25.95 8.30
C THR A 1025 25.32 -26.23 7.74
N TYR A 1026 25.05 -25.68 6.56
CA TYR A 1026 23.75 -25.74 5.92
C TYR A 1026 23.87 -26.32 4.52
N GLU A 1027 22.85 -27.03 4.09
CA GLU A 1027 22.71 -27.53 2.72
C GLU A 1027 21.31 -27.24 2.16
N ILE A 1028 21.20 -27.30 0.82
CA ILE A 1028 19.94 -27.00 0.14
C ILE A 1028 19.21 -28.28 -0.22
N THR A 1029 18.13 -28.51 0.51
CA THR A 1029 17.15 -29.58 0.27
C THR A 1029 15.77 -28.96 0.24
N PRO A 1030 15.25 -28.61 -0.94
CA PRO A 1030 14.55 -27.35 -1.33
C PRO A 1030 14.69 -26.07 -0.47
N THR A 1031 14.88 -26.19 0.82
CA THR A 1031 15.07 -25.14 1.83
C THR A 1031 16.53 -25.16 2.32
N TYR A 1032 16.94 -24.15 3.08
CA TYR A 1032 18.29 -24.04 3.64
C TYR A 1032 18.34 -24.70 5.03
N VAL A 1033 18.74 -25.97 5.09
CA VAL A 1033 18.59 -26.86 6.26
C VAL A 1033 19.93 -27.06 6.97
N PRO A 1034 19.97 -27.05 8.33
CA PRO A 1034 21.15 -27.46 9.08
C PRO A 1034 21.54 -28.92 8.82
N LYS A 1035 22.82 -29.19 8.62
CA LYS A 1035 23.32 -30.53 8.31
C LYS A 1035 23.59 -31.38 9.55
N GLU A 1036 24.07 -30.74 10.62
CA GLU A 1036 24.45 -31.42 11.85
C GLU A 1036 23.24 -31.69 12.76
N PRO A 1037 23.31 -32.74 13.61
CA PRO A 1037 22.30 -32.98 14.64
C PRO A 1037 22.08 -31.79 15.58
N LEU A 1038 20.82 -31.49 15.88
CA LEU A 1038 20.38 -30.37 16.72
C LEU A 1038 20.34 -30.74 18.22
N LYS A 1039 21.46 -31.26 18.73
CA LYS A 1039 21.65 -31.65 20.13
C LYS A 1039 21.78 -30.45 21.07
N PHE A 1040 20.70 -29.70 21.24
CA PHE A 1040 20.69 -28.61 22.20
C PHE A 1040 20.66 -29.15 23.62
N LYS A 1041 21.53 -28.59 24.47
CA LYS A 1041 21.47 -28.79 25.92
C LYS A 1041 20.45 -27.84 26.52
N LEU A 1042 19.52 -28.37 27.31
CA LEU A 1042 18.47 -27.60 27.98
C LEU A 1042 18.74 -27.59 29.50
N THR A 1043 19.00 -26.41 30.05
CA THR A 1043 19.15 -26.23 31.51
C THR A 1043 17.98 -25.40 32.03
N LEU A 1044 17.27 -25.86 33.05
CA LEU A 1044 16.13 -25.15 33.61
C LEU A 1044 16.55 -23.77 34.18
N ARG A 1045 15.74 -22.73 33.95
CA ARG A 1045 15.94 -21.35 34.42
C ARG A 1045 14.90 -20.90 35.44
#